data_AF-A0AAD7IKN3-F1
#
_entry.id   AF-A0AAD7IKN3-F1
#
_cell.length_a   1.000
_cell.length_b   1.000
_cell.length_c   1.000
_cell.angle_alpha   90.00
_cell.angle_beta   90.00
_cell.angle_gamma   90.00
#
_symmetry.space_group_name_H-M   'P 1'
#
loop_
_entity.id
_entity.type
_entity.pdbx_description
1 polymer ?
#
loop_
_entity_poly.entity_id
_entity_poly.type
_entity_poly.pdbx_seq_one_letter_code
_entity_poly.pdbx_strand_id
1 'polypeptide(L)'
;DGRVGAHIVMESASYFVTTNTSYVPRLTEVDPKHIVVRRDMRFGPDDPVVWPRLYSKKFCHLSAIPKAPTDPEDPLALMWWNPDPDDFVCPASGKTLTRGLGRLRFAWFSKFSSCTHNLLDEYQQYLKSLPAGTQPPLLLVQLTQRLGLSLECLMIPSTYVRMVVSVTTVQREFLELTGLLAYMKKYRPRLDAIDDPTGNRASPDNCIGCFTDDPRIAQTLWRACLPCWLIRPLQAFADECILKMVVPFTAADFLEMNAAAGFTPVSATDRLDDRLSLLHHCTENTPWYRNPFQDAAGTSVAGSSRAPAREQQSTRAPPSGNKSTTSSVKISPYGRTQSKTQKEKGPGSNVNRDKFVVFDHPEMPTTISPWASALVAVDRQRPPSCGVDKPQLYVMPEPALLASPDNELRRRTLYHHYRLLRDALMFRLAFGDQPHALLTTQEWRDILQGKVTQQGKSGSRARMRSASLEDLLQPAFDACGIDDLTGFPVSPDAVPPLDMNGAKEILWELAEINFRYEFLALDALASGLDRPDECRRCFATTRLIGIDLEESQRGLAALETDERLPYFLCIAGLMRDWRAPCEHPKEIENARGRTTWSQDSIYDLEGAVARYYTQSFYELFGRAAVVPMRLEHAISS
;
A
#
# COMPACT_ATOMS: atom_id res chain seq x y z
N ASP A 1 0.09 -8.73 49.14
CA ASP A 1 1.07 -9.73 49.62
C ASP A 1 1.88 -10.26 48.44
N GLY A 2 2.98 -9.58 48.12
CA GLY A 2 3.86 -9.98 47.02
C GLY A 2 4.67 -11.21 47.43
N ARG A 3 4.49 -12.34 46.74
CA ARG A 3 5.37 -13.52 46.92
C ARG A 3 6.83 -13.19 46.61
N VAL A 4 7.05 -12.19 45.76
CA VAL A 4 8.36 -11.73 45.31
C VAL A 4 8.39 -10.20 45.29
N GLY A 5 9.53 -9.62 45.66
CA GLY A 5 9.78 -8.18 45.57
C GLY A 5 11.21 -7.87 45.13
N ALA A 6 11.42 -6.63 44.68
CA ALA A 6 12.74 -6.15 44.29
C ALA A 6 12.93 -4.68 44.69
N HIS A 7 14.14 -4.35 45.15
CA HIS A 7 14.56 -2.96 45.31
C HIS A 7 15.08 -2.44 43.96
N ILE A 8 14.65 -1.24 43.58
CA ILE A 8 15.13 -0.56 42.38
C ILE A 8 15.48 0.89 42.72
N VAL A 9 16.38 1.46 41.92
CA VAL A 9 16.71 2.88 41.99
C VAL A 9 16.32 3.50 40.65
N MET A 10 15.50 4.55 40.68
CA MET A 10 15.08 5.34 39.52
C MET A 10 15.35 6.81 39.85
N GLU A 11 16.00 7.54 38.94
CA GLU A 11 16.31 8.97 39.14
C GLU A 11 16.96 9.30 40.50
N SER A 12 17.85 8.42 40.98
CA SER A 12 18.50 8.52 42.31
C SER A 12 17.59 8.34 43.53
N ALA A 13 16.31 8.03 43.35
CA ALA A 13 15.38 7.68 44.43
C ALA A 13 15.21 6.15 44.53
N SER A 14 15.09 5.66 45.77
CA SER A 14 14.87 4.23 46.06
C SER A 14 13.39 3.90 46.03
N TYR A 15 13.04 2.91 45.21
CA TYR A 15 11.71 2.34 45.10
C TYR A 15 11.76 0.85 45.40
N PHE A 16 10.59 0.31 45.66
CA PHE A 16 10.42 -1.11 45.86
C PHE A 16 9.24 -1.60 45.02
N VAL A 17 9.47 -2.72 44.33
CA VAL A 17 8.53 -3.34 43.40
C VAL A 17 7.95 -4.58 44.07
N THR A 18 6.62 -4.67 44.09
CA THR A 18 5.90 -5.89 44.47
C THR A 18 5.16 -6.47 43.28
N THR A 19 5.05 -7.79 43.20
CA THR A 19 4.48 -8.46 42.04
C THR A 19 3.69 -9.72 42.41
N ASN A 20 2.79 -10.11 41.50
CA ASN A 20 2.11 -11.39 41.51
C ASN A 20 2.84 -12.50 40.74
N THR A 21 3.99 -12.19 40.17
CA THR A 21 4.86 -13.14 39.45
C THR A 21 5.99 -13.67 40.35
N SER A 22 6.78 -14.61 39.84
CA SER A 22 7.96 -15.15 40.52
C SER A 22 9.26 -14.38 40.21
N TYR A 23 9.18 -13.31 39.40
CA TYR A 23 10.33 -12.58 38.87
C TYR A 23 10.02 -11.08 38.74
N VAL A 24 11.05 -10.25 38.58
CA VAL A 24 10.87 -8.82 38.33
C VAL A 24 11.72 -8.43 37.11
N PRO A 25 11.12 -7.95 36.01
CA PRO A 25 11.88 -7.30 34.95
C PRO A 25 12.31 -5.91 35.44
N ARG A 26 13.39 -5.37 34.87
CA ARG A 26 13.75 -3.97 35.09
C ARG A 26 12.86 -3.07 34.23
N LEU A 27 12.30 -2.02 34.84
CA LEU A 27 11.70 -0.93 34.08
C LEU A 27 12.84 -0.18 33.37
N THR A 28 12.89 -0.29 32.05
CA THR A 28 13.98 0.27 31.26
C THR A 28 13.74 1.76 31.03
N GLU A 29 14.68 2.59 31.48
CA GLU A 29 14.77 4.00 31.10
C GLU A 29 15.02 4.07 29.60
N VAL A 30 14.13 4.74 28.87
CA VAL A 30 14.21 4.95 27.42
C VAL A 30 14.53 6.40 27.14
N ASP A 31 15.06 6.70 25.94
CA ASP A 31 15.28 8.08 25.53
C ASP A 31 13.93 8.83 25.50
N PRO A 32 13.74 9.86 26.34
CA PRO A 32 12.47 10.58 26.39
C PRO A 32 12.17 11.34 25.09
N LYS A 33 13.18 11.61 24.25
CA LYS A 33 13.04 12.40 23.03
C LYS A 33 12.98 11.58 21.76
N HIS A 34 13.39 10.30 21.80
CA HIS A 34 13.46 9.50 20.59
C HIS A 34 13.01 8.05 20.81
N ILE A 35 12.52 7.46 19.73
CA ILE A 35 12.33 6.02 19.58
C ILE A 35 13.35 5.54 18.54
N VAL A 36 14.07 4.46 18.86
CA VAL A 36 15.19 3.98 18.05
C VAL A 36 14.87 2.61 17.49
N VAL A 37 14.96 2.47 16.16
CA VAL A 37 14.97 1.17 15.49
C VAL A 37 16.28 0.46 15.79
N ARG A 38 16.19 -0.78 16.26
CA ARG A 38 17.29 -1.64 16.67
C ARG A 38 17.76 -2.50 15.49
N ARG A 39 18.94 -3.13 15.59
CA ARG A 39 19.52 -3.93 14.48
C ARG A 39 18.64 -5.10 14.00
N ASP A 40 17.78 -5.62 14.88
CA ASP A 40 16.78 -6.63 14.54
C ASP A 40 15.50 -6.03 13.92
N MET A 41 15.53 -4.74 13.58
CA MET A 41 14.44 -3.92 13.04
C MET A 41 13.24 -3.72 13.97
N ARG A 42 13.35 -4.06 15.26
CA ARG A 42 12.33 -3.75 16.27
C ARG A 42 12.65 -2.45 17.00
N PHE A 43 11.78 -2.02 17.92
CA PHE A 43 12.04 -0.84 18.77
C PHE A 43 12.69 -1.18 20.12
N GLY A 44 13.00 -2.45 20.36
CA GLY A 44 13.66 -2.91 21.59
C GLY A 44 12.83 -2.58 22.84
N PRO A 45 13.42 -2.00 23.90
CA PRO A 45 12.70 -1.75 25.16
C PRO A 45 11.55 -0.72 25.10
N ASP A 46 11.46 0.06 24.01
CA ASP A 46 10.34 0.95 23.75
C ASP A 46 9.08 0.18 23.32
N ASP A 47 9.25 -1.01 22.73
CA ASP A 47 8.16 -1.77 22.13
C ASP A 47 7.39 -2.59 23.19
N PRO A 48 6.09 -2.29 23.43
CA PRO A 48 5.29 -3.02 24.40
C PRO A 48 5.01 -4.48 24.01
N VAL A 49 5.27 -4.89 22.75
CA VAL A 49 5.08 -6.30 22.36
C VAL A 49 6.21 -7.22 22.81
N VAL A 50 7.40 -6.68 23.15
CA VAL A 50 8.57 -7.48 23.58
C VAL A 50 9.03 -7.19 25.00
N TRP A 51 8.68 -6.02 25.58
CA TRP A 51 9.07 -5.67 26.94
C TRP A 51 7.95 -4.99 27.74
N PRO A 52 7.81 -5.27 29.06
CA PRO A 52 6.80 -4.62 29.88
C PRO A 52 7.04 -3.10 29.99
N ARG A 53 5.97 -2.34 29.81
CA ARG A 53 5.95 -0.86 29.95
C ARG A 53 5.08 -0.44 31.14
N LEU A 54 5.07 0.86 31.44
CA LEU A 54 4.09 1.44 32.37
C LEU A 54 2.67 1.23 31.83
N TYR A 55 1.72 1.05 32.74
CA TYR A 55 0.31 0.88 32.41
C TYR A 55 -0.24 2.13 31.74
N SER A 56 -0.84 1.95 30.56
CA SER A 56 -1.64 2.98 29.90
C SER A 56 -3.11 2.61 30.00
N LYS A 57 -3.95 3.55 30.47
CA LYS A 57 -5.40 3.37 30.47
C LYS A 57 -5.95 3.32 29.03
N LYS A 58 -5.36 4.10 28.11
CA LYS A 58 -5.74 4.15 26.70
C LYS A 58 -5.40 2.86 25.97
N PHE A 59 -4.25 2.26 26.29
CA PHE A 59 -3.72 1.03 25.68
C PHE A 59 -3.60 -0.11 26.70
N CYS A 60 -4.66 -0.31 27.49
CA CYS A 60 -4.65 -1.28 28.59
C CYS A 60 -4.42 -2.74 28.15
N HIS A 61 -4.79 -3.06 26.91
CA HIS A 61 -4.59 -4.39 26.32
C HIS A 61 -3.12 -4.78 26.13
N LEU A 62 -2.18 -3.83 26.12
CA LEU A 62 -0.76 -4.15 25.94
C LEU A 62 -0.22 -5.08 27.04
N SER A 63 -0.80 -5.01 28.24
CA SER A 63 -0.47 -5.93 29.34
C SER A 63 -0.86 -7.39 29.07
N ALA A 64 -1.80 -7.63 28.15
CA ALA A 64 -2.31 -8.94 27.77
C ALA A 64 -1.59 -9.58 26.59
N ILE A 65 -0.60 -8.90 25.99
CA ILE A 65 0.20 -9.46 24.89
C ILE A 65 0.90 -10.73 25.38
N PRO A 66 0.81 -11.86 24.64
CA PRO A 66 1.46 -13.11 25.04
C PRO A 66 2.99 -12.99 25.04
N LYS A 67 3.65 -13.78 25.87
CA LYS A 67 5.09 -14.01 25.77
C LYS A 67 5.41 -15.10 24.76
N ALA A 68 6.67 -15.12 24.32
CA ALA A 68 7.18 -16.20 23.49
C ALA A 68 6.88 -17.57 24.12
N PRO A 69 6.40 -18.55 23.34
CA PRO A 69 6.24 -19.91 23.82
C PRO A 69 7.59 -20.48 24.24
N THR A 70 7.59 -21.37 25.24
CA THR A 70 8.82 -22.07 25.68
C THR A 70 9.18 -23.19 24.73
N ASP A 71 8.19 -23.76 24.04
CA ASP A 71 8.39 -24.78 23.01
C ASP A 71 8.75 -24.10 21.67
N PRO A 72 9.95 -24.33 21.11
CA PRO A 72 10.35 -23.76 19.82
C PRO A 72 9.54 -24.33 18.65
N GLU A 73 8.88 -25.48 18.81
CA GLU A 73 8.02 -26.08 17.78
C GLU A 73 6.58 -25.55 17.82
N ASP A 74 6.25 -24.68 18.78
CA ASP A 74 4.96 -23.99 18.80
C ASP A 74 4.80 -23.14 17.53
N PRO A 75 3.69 -23.28 16.78
CA PRO A 75 3.45 -22.48 15.57
C PRO A 75 3.59 -20.96 15.80
N LEU A 76 3.29 -20.46 17.00
CA LEU A 76 3.40 -19.06 17.37
C LEU A 76 4.85 -18.62 17.65
N ALA A 77 5.81 -19.54 17.80
CA ALA A 77 7.23 -19.20 17.95
C ALA A 77 7.73 -18.35 16.76
N LEU A 78 7.09 -18.50 15.58
CA LEU A 78 7.30 -17.67 14.41
C LEU A 78 7.18 -16.16 14.69
N MET A 79 6.37 -15.75 15.67
CA MET A 79 6.17 -14.34 16.01
C MET A 79 7.39 -13.70 16.70
N TRP A 80 8.35 -14.51 17.13
CA TRP A 80 9.63 -14.07 17.73
C TRP A 80 10.85 -14.49 16.91
N TRP A 81 10.62 -15.11 15.74
CA TRP A 81 11.68 -15.52 14.83
C TRP A 81 12.32 -14.31 14.12
N ASN A 82 13.61 -14.42 13.80
CA ASN A 82 14.37 -13.42 13.07
C ASN A 82 14.79 -13.99 11.71
N PRO A 83 14.47 -13.32 10.59
CA PRO A 83 14.94 -13.75 9.27
C PRO A 83 16.46 -13.70 9.16
N ASP A 84 17.05 -14.72 8.57
CA ASP A 84 18.44 -14.73 8.15
C ASP A 84 18.58 -14.42 6.64
N PRO A 85 19.80 -14.15 6.14
CA PRO A 85 20.01 -13.88 4.72
C PRO A 85 19.60 -15.02 3.78
N ASP A 86 19.60 -16.29 4.23
CA ASP A 86 19.20 -17.42 3.39
C ASP A 86 17.67 -17.42 3.18
N ASP A 87 16.90 -16.83 4.09
CA ASP A 87 15.44 -16.67 3.96
C ASP A 87 15.03 -15.63 2.91
N PHE A 88 15.99 -14.89 2.37
CA PHE A 88 15.79 -13.87 1.35
C PHE A 88 16.12 -14.39 -0.04
N VAL A 89 15.10 -14.52 -0.89
CA VAL A 89 15.23 -15.11 -2.22
C VAL A 89 15.25 -14.01 -3.27
N CYS A 90 16.42 -13.80 -3.88
CA CYS A 90 16.56 -12.93 -5.06
C CYS A 90 16.20 -13.68 -6.35
N PRO A 91 15.67 -13.01 -7.38
CA PRO A 91 15.52 -13.58 -8.71
C PRO A 91 16.86 -14.09 -9.28
N ALA A 92 16.80 -15.16 -10.07
CA ALA A 92 17.99 -15.67 -10.76
C ALA A 92 18.59 -14.61 -11.69
N SER A 93 19.91 -14.65 -11.87
CA SER A 93 20.65 -13.71 -12.74
C SER A 93 20.01 -13.59 -14.13
N GLY A 94 19.80 -12.36 -14.59
CA GLY A 94 19.21 -12.05 -15.89
C GLY A 94 17.67 -12.09 -15.94
N LYS A 95 16.99 -12.44 -14.84
CA LYS A 95 15.51 -12.33 -14.77
C LYS A 95 15.04 -10.91 -14.45
N THR A 96 15.83 -10.14 -13.71
CA THR A 96 15.57 -8.75 -13.34
C THR A 96 16.86 -7.93 -13.43
N LEU A 97 16.73 -6.60 -13.54
CA LEU A 97 17.89 -5.69 -13.44
C LEU A 97 18.36 -5.51 -12.00
N THR A 98 17.44 -5.62 -11.05
CA THR A 98 17.74 -5.42 -9.63
C THR A 98 18.28 -6.70 -9.01
N ARG A 99 19.60 -6.78 -8.83
CA ARG A 99 20.25 -7.92 -8.14
C ARG A 99 20.06 -7.91 -6.62
N GLY A 100 19.58 -6.81 -6.04
CA GLY A 100 19.39 -6.63 -4.59
C GLY A 100 17.94 -6.65 -4.10
N LEU A 101 16.96 -6.75 -5.01
CA LEU A 101 15.56 -6.93 -4.63
C LEU A 101 15.19 -8.41 -4.65
N GLY A 102 14.61 -8.88 -3.55
CA GLY A 102 14.19 -10.25 -3.35
C GLY A 102 12.91 -10.29 -2.52
N ARG A 103 12.49 -11.51 -2.18
CA ARG A 103 11.26 -11.77 -1.41
C ARG A 103 11.57 -12.69 -0.24
N LEU A 104 10.69 -12.68 0.75
CA LEU A 104 10.72 -13.71 1.79
C LEU A 104 10.50 -15.08 1.12
N ARG A 105 11.30 -16.08 1.51
CA ARG A 105 11.14 -17.45 1.04
C ARG A 105 9.70 -17.91 1.28
N PHE A 106 9.09 -18.48 0.25
CA PHE A 106 7.66 -18.83 0.27
C PHE A 106 7.25 -19.71 1.45
N ALA A 107 8.09 -20.67 1.86
CA ALA A 107 7.81 -21.52 3.02
C ALA A 107 7.57 -20.73 4.32
N TRP A 108 8.28 -19.62 4.53
CA TRP A 108 8.06 -18.74 5.68
C TRP A 108 6.81 -17.88 5.49
N PHE A 109 6.61 -17.33 4.29
CA PHE A 109 5.38 -16.61 3.97
C PHE A 109 4.13 -17.47 4.22
N SER A 110 4.14 -18.74 3.81
CA SER A 110 3.04 -19.68 4.05
C SER A 110 2.76 -19.84 5.55
N LYS A 111 3.80 -19.95 6.40
CA LYS A 111 3.62 -20.04 7.86
C LYS A 111 3.01 -18.76 8.45
N PHE A 112 3.49 -17.58 8.05
CA PHE A 112 2.90 -16.30 8.46
C PHE A 112 1.44 -16.18 8.02
N SER A 113 1.17 -16.57 6.77
CA SER A 113 -0.17 -16.58 6.20
C SER A 113 -1.09 -17.49 7.02
N SER A 114 -0.71 -18.74 7.30
CA SER A 114 -1.52 -19.66 8.09
C SER A 114 -1.81 -19.14 9.50
N CYS A 115 -0.79 -18.61 10.21
CA CYS A 115 -1.00 -18.05 11.54
C CYS A 115 -1.97 -16.86 11.52
N THR A 116 -1.77 -15.96 10.55
CA THR A 116 -2.60 -14.77 10.39
C THR A 116 -4.04 -15.13 10.07
N HIS A 117 -4.28 -16.07 9.15
CA HIS A 117 -5.64 -16.54 8.84
C HIS A 117 -6.34 -17.11 10.08
N ASN A 118 -5.65 -17.93 10.89
CA ASN A 118 -6.22 -18.46 12.13
C ASN A 118 -6.63 -17.34 13.12
N LEU A 119 -5.80 -16.31 13.27
CA LEU A 119 -6.10 -15.16 14.14
C LEU A 119 -7.28 -14.33 13.59
N LEU A 120 -7.33 -14.13 12.28
CA LEU A 120 -8.44 -13.44 11.62
C LEU A 120 -9.75 -14.23 11.75
N ASP A 121 -9.71 -15.56 11.66
CA ASP A 121 -10.87 -16.42 11.93
C ASP A 121 -11.34 -16.31 13.38
N GLU A 122 -10.41 -16.25 14.34
CA GLU A 122 -10.74 -16.01 15.75
C GLU A 122 -11.41 -14.64 15.95
N TYR A 123 -10.92 -13.60 15.26
CA TYR A 123 -11.55 -12.28 15.23
C TYR A 123 -12.97 -12.35 14.65
N GLN A 124 -13.17 -13.05 13.54
CA GLN A 124 -14.51 -13.23 12.95
C GLN A 124 -15.47 -13.97 13.88
N GLN A 125 -14.99 -14.98 14.60
CA GLN A 125 -15.76 -15.69 15.62
C GLN A 125 -16.14 -14.76 16.79
N TYR A 126 -15.22 -13.90 17.21
CA TYR A 126 -15.50 -12.86 18.22
C TYR A 126 -16.56 -11.87 17.74
N LEU A 127 -16.49 -11.38 16.49
CA LEU A 127 -17.53 -10.50 15.96
C LEU A 127 -18.92 -11.16 15.97
N LYS A 128 -18.99 -12.45 15.65
CA LYS A 128 -20.24 -13.22 15.67
C LYS A 128 -20.77 -13.45 17.09
N SER A 129 -19.92 -13.42 18.11
CA SER A 129 -20.34 -13.58 19.51
C SER A 129 -20.82 -12.28 20.15
N LEU A 130 -20.61 -11.13 19.50
CA LEU A 130 -21.09 -9.85 20.01
C LEU A 130 -22.62 -9.75 19.95
N PRO A 131 -23.26 -9.10 20.94
CA PRO A 131 -24.70 -8.82 20.88
C PRO A 131 -25.03 -7.98 19.64
N ALA A 132 -26.19 -8.23 19.03
CA ALA A 132 -26.64 -7.52 17.84
C ALA A 132 -26.60 -5.99 18.04
N GLY A 133 -26.01 -5.28 17.07
CA GLY A 133 -25.84 -3.81 17.11
C GLY A 133 -24.59 -3.32 17.86
N THR A 134 -23.85 -4.21 18.53
CA THR A 134 -22.59 -3.84 19.19
C THR A 134 -21.49 -3.66 18.15
N GLN A 135 -20.86 -2.49 18.13
CA GLN A 135 -19.70 -2.24 17.28
C GLN A 135 -18.42 -2.75 17.95
N PRO A 136 -17.52 -3.42 17.21
CA PRO A 136 -16.20 -3.77 17.73
C PRO A 136 -15.38 -2.51 18.05
N PRO A 137 -14.42 -2.56 18.99
CA PRO A 137 -13.49 -1.46 19.21
C PRO A 137 -12.78 -1.05 17.92
N LEU A 138 -12.68 0.25 17.64
CA LEU A 138 -12.05 0.77 16.42
C LEU A 138 -10.61 0.25 16.24
N LEU A 139 -9.82 0.23 17.31
CA LEU A 139 -8.44 -0.28 17.28
C LEU A 139 -8.37 -1.75 16.82
N LEU A 140 -9.37 -2.56 17.17
CA LEU A 140 -9.43 -3.97 16.76
C LEU A 140 -9.63 -4.10 15.25
N VAL A 141 -10.52 -3.25 14.69
CA VAL A 141 -10.76 -3.17 13.24
C VAL A 141 -9.49 -2.72 12.53
N GLN A 142 -8.85 -1.65 13.03
CA GLN A 142 -7.61 -1.10 12.46
C GLN A 142 -6.45 -2.10 12.48
N LEU A 143 -6.22 -2.80 13.60
CA LEU A 143 -5.17 -3.82 13.69
C LEU A 143 -5.40 -4.99 12.73
N THR A 144 -6.65 -5.42 12.57
CA THR A 144 -7.04 -6.49 11.64
C THR A 144 -6.72 -6.09 10.19
N GLN A 145 -7.06 -4.86 9.79
CA GLN A 145 -6.79 -4.33 8.44
C GLN A 145 -5.29 -4.21 8.19
N ARG A 146 -4.55 -3.62 9.14
CA ARG A 146 -3.10 -3.44 9.02
C ARG A 146 -2.36 -4.77 8.93
N LEU A 147 -2.71 -5.74 9.77
CA LEU A 147 -2.09 -7.07 9.74
C LEU A 147 -2.27 -7.75 8.37
N GLY A 148 -3.46 -7.67 7.78
CA GLY A 148 -3.72 -8.20 6.44
C GLY A 148 -2.83 -7.54 5.38
N LEU A 149 -2.73 -6.21 5.41
CA LEU A 149 -1.90 -5.44 4.49
C LEU A 149 -0.41 -5.75 4.65
N SER A 150 0.09 -5.76 5.89
CA SER A 150 1.49 -6.05 6.20
C SER A 150 1.88 -7.46 5.76
N LEU A 151 0.98 -8.44 5.93
CA LEU A 151 1.18 -9.81 5.46
C LEU A 151 1.35 -9.84 3.93
N GLU A 152 0.48 -9.14 3.19
CA GLU A 152 0.57 -9.07 1.73
C GLU A 152 1.88 -8.45 1.25
N CYS A 153 2.39 -7.45 1.98
CA CYS A 153 3.64 -6.77 1.66
C CYS A 153 4.88 -7.67 1.76
N LEU A 154 4.82 -8.78 2.51
CA LEU A 154 5.91 -9.77 2.55
C LEU A 154 6.22 -10.40 1.19
N MET A 155 5.24 -10.38 0.28
CA MET A 155 5.42 -10.91 -1.07
C MET A 155 6.01 -9.88 -2.03
N ILE A 156 6.12 -8.60 -1.67
CA ILE A 156 6.61 -7.57 -2.60
C ILE A 156 8.15 -7.62 -2.68
N PRO A 157 8.75 -7.52 -3.89
CA PRO A 157 10.20 -7.38 -4.03
C PRO A 157 10.71 -6.20 -3.22
N SER A 158 11.69 -6.46 -2.36
CA SER A 158 12.30 -5.44 -1.50
C SER A 158 13.74 -5.81 -1.18
N THR A 159 14.50 -4.87 -0.60
CA THR A 159 15.82 -5.18 -0.03
C THR A 159 15.68 -6.11 1.18
N TYR A 160 16.73 -6.85 1.54
CA TYR A 160 16.74 -7.67 2.75
C TYR A 160 16.29 -6.90 3.99
N VAL A 161 16.83 -5.70 4.23
CA VAL A 161 16.48 -4.87 5.39
C VAL A 161 15.00 -4.52 5.42
N ARG A 162 14.42 -4.12 4.28
CA ARG A 162 12.98 -3.83 4.17
C ARG A 162 12.11 -5.07 4.36
N MET A 163 12.54 -6.24 3.86
CA MET A 163 11.86 -7.51 4.12
C MET A 163 11.83 -7.81 5.63
N VAL A 164 12.95 -7.64 6.34
CA VAL A 164 13.01 -7.82 7.80
C VAL A 164 12.08 -6.83 8.51
N VAL A 165 12.05 -5.55 8.10
CA VAL A 165 11.08 -4.57 8.62
C VAL A 165 9.65 -5.07 8.43
N SER A 166 9.27 -5.51 7.23
CA SER A 166 7.93 -6.04 6.98
C SER A 166 7.60 -7.26 7.84
N VAL A 167 8.54 -8.18 8.04
CA VAL A 167 8.37 -9.33 8.94
C VAL A 167 8.11 -8.84 10.38
N THR A 168 8.95 -7.95 10.91
CA THR A 168 8.79 -7.44 12.28
C THR A 168 7.48 -6.66 12.46
N THR A 169 7.01 -5.96 11.43
CA THR A 169 5.71 -5.29 11.43
C THR A 169 4.56 -6.29 11.54
N VAL A 170 4.57 -7.35 10.73
CA VAL A 170 3.56 -8.43 10.81
C VAL A 170 3.55 -9.06 12.20
N GLN A 171 4.73 -9.40 12.74
CA GLN A 171 4.85 -9.99 14.07
C GLN A 171 4.26 -9.07 15.15
N ARG A 172 4.61 -7.78 15.10
CA ARG A 172 4.13 -6.80 16.07
C ARG A 172 2.62 -6.60 16.01
N GLU A 173 2.07 -6.43 14.81
CA GLU A 173 0.62 -6.28 14.60
C GLU A 173 -0.15 -7.54 15.00
N PHE A 174 0.41 -8.72 14.70
CA PHE A 174 -0.14 -10.01 15.12
C PHE A 174 -0.19 -10.13 16.64
N LEU A 175 0.92 -9.84 17.33
CA LEU A 175 1.02 -9.96 18.78
C LEU A 175 0.10 -8.95 19.50
N GLU A 176 0.01 -7.73 18.98
CA GLU A 176 -0.91 -6.73 19.54
C GLU A 176 -2.37 -7.13 19.31
N LEU A 177 -2.74 -7.58 18.11
CA LEU A 177 -4.08 -8.06 17.81
C LEU A 177 -4.46 -9.26 18.69
N THR A 178 -3.54 -10.20 18.89
CA THR A 178 -3.70 -11.34 19.81
C THR A 178 -3.93 -10.86 21.24
N GLY A 179 -3.11 -9.92 21.72
CA GLY A 179 -3.27 -9.34 23.05
C GLY A 179 -4.60 -8.60 23.22
N LEU A 180 -5.03 -7.83 22.22
CA LEU A 180 -6.30 -7.11 22.24
C LEU A 180 -7.51 -8.05 22.20
N LEU A 181 -7.49 -9.09 21.37
CA LEU A 181 -8.53 -10.13 21.35
C LEU A 181 -8.61 -10.86 22.68
N ALA A 182 -7.47 -11.27 23.25
CA ALA A 182 -7.43 -11.90 24.57
C ALA A 182 -7.93 -10.93 25.65
N TYR A 183 -7.59 -9.65 25.56
CA TYR A 183 -8.11 -8.62 26.47
C TYR A 183 -9.63 -8.55 26.42
N MET A 184 -10.22 -8.50 25.23
CA MET A 184 -11.67 -8.42 25.07
C MET A 184 -12.39 -9.71 25.48
N LYS A 185 -11.86 -10.88 25.12
CA LYS A 185 -12.51 -12.18 25.33
C LYS A 185 -12.31 -12.77 26.73
N LYS A 186 -11.13 -12.55 27.33
CA LYS A 186 -10.69 -13.23 28.56
C LYS A 186 -10.53 -12.26 29.72
N TYR A 187 -9.78 -11.17 29.53
CA TYR A 187 -9.38 -10.33 30.66
C TYR A 187 -10.46 -9.32 31.06
N ARG A 188 -11.15 -8.69 30.10
CA ARG A 188 -12.25 -7.77 30.39
C ARG A 188 -13.40 -8.42 31.18
N PRO A 189 -13.88 -9.63 30.84
CA PRO A 189 -14.85 -10.33 31.68
C PRO A 189 -14.35 -10.58 33.11
N ARG A 190 -13.06 -10.89 33.31
CA ARG A 190 -12.47 -11.05 34.65
C ARG A 190 -12.37 -9.74 35.43
N LEU A 191 -12.15 -8.63 34.73
CA LEU A 191 -12.10 -7.29 35.31
C LEU A 191 -13.48 -6.81 35.74
N ASP A 192 -14.51 -7.13 34.95
CA ASP A 192 -15.91 -6.75 35.21
C ASP A 192 -16.60 -7.68 36.23
N ALA A 193 -16.07 -8.89 36.45
CA ALA A 193 -16.58 -9.83 37.43
C ALA A 193 -16.45 -9.27 38.86
N ILE A 194 -17.60 -9.06 39.51
CA ILE A 194 -17.68 -8.70 40.94
C ILE A 194 -17.36 -9.97 41.73
N ASP A 195 -16.19 -9.97 42.36
CA ASP A 195 -15.70 -10.93 43.37
C ASP A 195 -16.02 -12.41 43.09
N ASP A 196 -15.08 -13.15 42.47
CA ASP A 196 -15.02 -14.60 42.69
C ASP A 196 -14.57 -14.85 44.14
N PRO A 197 -15.46 -15.35 45.03
CA PRO A 197 -15.16 -15.55 46.45
C PRO A 197 -14.33 -16.82 46.69
N THR A 198 -14.11 -17.67 45.68
CA THR A 198 -13.59 -19.03 45.89
C THR A 198 -12.07 -19.15 45.96
N GLY A 199 -11.34 -18.02 45.99
CA GLY A 199 -9.97 -17.95 46.53
C GLY A 199 -8.89 -18.76 45.82
N ASN A 200 -9.21 -19.56 44.80
CA ASN A 200 -8.25 -20.37 44.06
C ASN A 200 -7.72 -19.57 42.86
N ARG A 201 -7.04 -18.46 43.17
CA ARG A 201 -6.55 -17.55 42.13
C ARG A 201 -5.28 -18.14 41.52
N ALA A 202 -5.39 -18.52 40.25
CA ALA A 202 -4.31 -19.13 39.48
C ALA A 202 -3.08 -18.22 39.43
N SER A 203 -1.91 -18.83 39.19
CA SER A 203 -0.69 -18.10 38.81
C SER A 203 -0.99 -17.14 37.66
N PRO A 204 -0.31 -15.98 37.59
CA PRO A 204 -0.54 -15.03 36.51
C PRO A 204 -0.32 -15.69 35.15
N ASP A 205 -1.14 -15.31 34.17
CA ASP A 205 -1.07 -15.80 32.80
C ASP A 205 0.26 -15.42 32.13
N ASN A 206 0.68 -16.19 31.12
CA ASN A 206 1.95 -15.98 30.40
C ASN A 206 1.89 -14.80 29.41
N CYS A 207 1.72 -13.59 29.94
CA CYS A 207 1.65 -12.33 29.19
C CYS A 207 2.82 -11.39 29.56
N ILE A 208 3.05 -10.37 28.74
CA ILE A 208 4.08 -9.35 28.98
C ILE A 208 3.83 -8.62 30.30
N GLY A 209 2.58 -8.26 30.61
CA GLY A 209 2.23 -7.52 31.82
C GLY A 209 2.62 -6.04 31.75
N CYS A 210 2.56 -5.36 32.89
CA CYS A 210 2.94 -3.95 32.97
C CYS A 210 3.34 -3.50 34.38
N PHE A 211 4.04 -2.37 34.43
CA PHE A 211 4.33 -1.63 35.67
C PHE A 211 3.22 -0.63 35.98
N THR A 212 2.96 -0.38 37.25
CA THR A 212 2.04 0.69 37.69
C THR A 212 2.49 1.23 39.04
N ASP A 213 2.22 2.49 39.32
CA ASP A 213 2.38 3.11 40.64
C ASP A 213 1.04 3.22 41.39
N ASP A 214 -0.09 2.96 40.72
CA ASP A 214 -1.42 2.95 41.33
C ASP A 214 -1.77 1.56 41.90
N PRO A 215 -1.94 1.42 43.24
CA PRO A 215 -2.32 0.16 43.86
C PRO A 215 -3.67 -0.40 43.40
N ARG A 216 -4.61 0.48 42.99
CA ARG A 216 -5.94 0.06 42.50
C ARG A 216 -5.82 -0.62 41.14
N ILE A 217 -4.93 -0.10 40.28
CA ILE A 217 -4.64 -0.73 38.98
C ILE A 217 -3.94 -2.07 39.21
N ALA A 218 -2.96 -2.13 40.10
CA ALA A 218 -2.27 -3.39 40.43
C ALA A 218 -3.24 -4.45 40.96
N GLN A 219 -4.16 -4.08 41.86
CA GLN A 219 -5.18 -5.00 42.38
C GLN A 219 -6.12 -5.49 41.28
N THR A 220 -6.50 -4.62 40.36
CA THR A 220 -7.36 -4.93 39.21
C THR A 220 -6.67 -5.90 38.24
N LEU A 221 -5.41 -5.65 37.88
CA LEU A 221 -4.62 -6.56 37.03
C LEU A 221 -4.38 -7.91 37.71
N TRP A 222 -4.11 -7.89 39.02
CA TRP A 222 -3.98 -9.10 39.82
C TRP A 222 -5.24 -9.95 39.78
N ARG A 223 -6.42 -9.34 39.94
CA ARG A 223 -7.73 -10.01 39.82
C ARG A 223 -7.95 -10.61 38.43
N ALA A 224 -7.49 -9.93 37.38
CA ALA A 224 -7.55 -10.43 36.01
C ALA A 224 -6.54 -11.55 35.70
N CYS A 225 -5.66 -11.89 36.66
CA CYS A 225 -4.52 -12.79 36.50
C CYS A 225 -3.49 -12.28 35.46
N LEU A 226 -3.38 -10.97 35.28
CA LEU A 226 -2.35 -10.35 34.45
C LEU A 226 -1.07 -10.12 35.27
N PRO A 227 0.12 -10.39 34.72
CA PRO A 227 1.37 -10.01 35.35
C PRO A 227 1.43 -8.50 35.60
N CYS A 228 1.72 -8.10 36.85
CA CYS A 228 1.86 -6.70 37.23
C CYS A 228 2.99 -6.47 38.22
N TRP A 229 3.61 -5.30 38.12
CA TRP A 229 4.69 -4.85 39.00
C TRP A 229 4.32 -3.49 39.58
N LEU A 230 3.93 -3.48 40.86
CA LEU A 230 3.54 -2.26 41.58
C LEU A 230 4.80 -1.58 42.12
N ILE A 231 5.10 -0.39 41.60
CA ILE A 231 6.22 0.46 42.01
C ILE A 231 5.73 1.39 43.12
N ARG A 232 6.41 1.39 44.26
CA ARG A 232 6.12 2.30 45.37
C ARG A 232 7.41 2.87 45.94
N PRO A 233 7.41 4.11 46.45
CA PRO A 233 8.57 4.66 47.16
C PRO A 233 8.95 3.77 48.34
N LEU A 234 10.25 3.59 48.60
CA LEU A 234 10.71 2.72 49.69
C LEU A 234 10.13 3.13 51.05
N GLN A 235 9.90 4.43 51.27
CA GLN A 235 9.32 4.98 52.49
C GLN A 235 7.84 4.60 52.69
N ALA A 236 7.15 4.20 51.62
CA ALA A 236 5.79 3.72 51.69
C ALA A 236 5.72 2.27 52.21
N PHE A 237 6.87 1.58 52.34
CA PHE A 237 6.95 0.24 52.90
C PHE A 237 7.37 0.34 54.37
N ALA A 238 6.45 -0.02 55.26
CA ALA A 238 6.69 -0.02 56.70
C ALA A 238 6.54 -1.44 57.26
N ASP A 239 5.48 -2.15 56.88
CA ASP A 239 5.04 -3.41 57.51
C ASP A 239 4.75 -4.53 56.48
N GLU A 240 5.14 -4.38 55.22
CA GLU A 240 4.86 -5.35 54.17
C GLU A 240 5.73 -6.61 54.28
N CYS A 241 5.08 -7.78 54.29
CA CYS A 241 5.77 -9.08 54.22
C CYS A 241 6.12 -9.43 52.77
N ILE A 242 7.42 -9.43 52.45
CA ILE A 242 7.98 -9.92 51.18
C ILE A 242 8.62 -11.28 51.43
N LEU A 243 8.08 -12.33 50.80
CA LEU A 243 8.56 -13.70 51.04
C LEU A 243 9.91 -13.97 50.38
N LYS A 244 10.23 -13.29 49.27
CA LYS A 244 11.50 -13.46 48.56
C LYS A 244 11.93 -12.18 47.83
N MET A 245 13.17 -11.77 48.07
CA MET A 245 13.84 -10.74 47.28
C MET A 245 14.44 -11.34 46.01
N VAL A 246 14.29 -10.64 44.88
CA VAL A 246 14.93 -11.01 43.61
C VAL A 246 15.67 -9.83 43.00
N VAL A 247 16.65 -10.14 42.16
CA VAL A 247 17.36 -9.15 41.36
C VAL A 247 16.57 -8.94 40.06
N PRO A 248 16.23 -7.70 39.69
CA PRO A 248 15.60 -7.43 38.41
C PRO A 248 16.52 -7.79 37.24
N PHE A 249 16.01 -8.56 36.27
CA PHE A 249 16.75 -8.84 35.03
C PHE A 249 16.54 -7.71 34.02
N THR A 250 17.51 -7.50 33.13
CA THR A 250 17.53 -6.32 32.27
C THR A 250 17.05 -6.63 30.86
N ALA A 251 16.51 -5.63 30.16
CA ALA A 251 16.12 -5.78 28.77
C ALA A 251 17.31 -6.15 27.86
N ALA A 252 18.52 -5.68 28.19
CA ALA A 252 19.73 -5.94 27.42
C ALA A 252 20.14 -7.42 27.39
N ASP A 253 19.64 -8.23 28.33
CA ASP A 253 19.89 -9.68 28.36
C ASP A 253 19.05 -10.45 27.32
N PHE A 254 17.98 -9.82 26.81
CA PHE A 254 16.96 -10.49 25.97
C PHE A 254 16.67 -9.77 24.66
N LEU A 255 16.96 -8.47 24.55
CA LEU A 255 16.59 -7.61 23.43
C LEU A 255 17.83 -7.00 22.78
N GLU A 256 17.75 -6.75 21.47
CA GLU A 256 18.75 -5.98 20.76
C GLU A 256 18.69 -4.51 21.19
N MET A 257 19.84 -3.98 21.64
CA MET A 257 19.98 -2.62 22.16
C MET A 257 20.65 -1.68 21.16
N ASN A 258 21.40 -2.23 20.21
CA ASN A 258 22.14 -1.45 19.23
C ASN A 258 21.21 -0.85 18.17
N ALA A 259 21.42 0.43 17.86
CA ALA A 259 20.67 1.10 16.79
C ALA A 259 20.96 0.46 15.42
N ALA A 260 19.93 0.41 14.58
CA ALA A 260 20.06 0.04 13.18
C ALA A 260 20.82 1.12 12.39
N ALA A 261 21.71 0.70 11.51
CA ALA A 261 22.35 1.62 10.57
C ALA A 261 21.33 2.08 9.51
N GLY A 262 21.39 3.36 9.13
CA GLY A 262 20.52 3.93 8.08
C GLY A 262 19.11 4.31 8.53
N PHE A 263 18.75 4.10 9.80
CA PHE A 263 17.47 4.53 10.36
C PHE A 263 17.65 5.74 11.27
N THR A 264 16.93 6.82 10.97
CA THR A 264 16.92 8.01 11.82
C THR A 264 16.01 7.76 13.04
N PRO A 265 16.45 8.08 14.27
CA PRO A 265 15.58 8.00 15.44
C PRO A 265 14.30 8.82 15.25
N VAL A 266 13.16 8.25 15.60
CA VAL A 266 11.87 8.94 15.49
C VAL A 266 11.72 9.89 16.67
N SER A 267 11.47 11.17 16.41
CA SER A 267 11.20 12.15 17.45
C SER A 267 9.95 11.76 18.24
N ALA A 268 10.08 11.75 19.56
CA ALA A 268 9.06 11.33 20.50
C ALA A 268 8.93 12.32 21.66
N THR A 269 7.89 12.14 22.47
CA THR A 269 7.68 12.89 23.72
C THR A 269 7.96 12.00 24.92
N ASP A 270 8.02 12.60 26.11
CA ASP A 270 8.09 11.91 27.39
C ASP A 270 6.75 11.31 27.84
N ARG A 271 5.64 11.76 27.22
CA ARG A 271 4.28 11.30 27.53
C ARG A 271 4.05 9.89 26.99
N LEU A 272 3.81 8.94 27.89
CA LEU A 272 3.61 7.53 27.57
C LEU A 272 2.57 7.28 26.46
N ASP A 273 1.38 7.86 26.58
CA ASP A 273 0.30 7.62 25.61
C ASP A 273 0.64 8.16 24.22
N ASP A 274 1.37 9.27 24.14
CA ASP A 274 1.82 9.86 22.87
C ASP A 274 2.91 8.98 22.24
N ARG A 275 3.83 8.42 23.05
CA ARG A 275 4.83 7.45 22.58
C ARG A 275 4.21 6.16 22.08
N LEU A 276 3.21 5.62 22.79
CA LEU A 276 2.50 4.40 22.38
C LEU A 276 1.68 4.65 21.10
N SER A 277 1.01 5.81 21.03
CA SER A 277 0.40 6.28 19.78
C SER A 277 1.45 6.36 18.68
N LEU A 278 2.60 7.00 18.92
CA LEU A 278 3.67 7.08 17.94
C LEU A 278 4.14 5.70 17.50
N LEU A 279 4.35 4.72 18.38
CA LEU A 279 4.68 3.35 17.99
C LEU A 279 3.60 2.74 17.09
N HIS A 280 2.31 2.94 17.38
CA HIS A 280 1.23 2.45 16.53
C HIS A 280 1.28 3.07 15.12
N HIS A 281 1.79 4.29 14.98
CA HIS A 281 1.83 5.04 13.71
C HIS A 281 3.26 5.13 13.11
N CYS A 282 4.31 4.71 13.81
CA CYS A 282 5.71 4.77 13.36
C CYS A 282 5.97 3.80 12.22
N THR A 283 5.20 2.71 12.16
CA THR A 283 5.12 1.80 11.02
C THR A 283 4.44 2.44 9.81
N GLU A 284 3.82 3.62 9.96
CA GLU A 284 3.07 4.35 8.92
C GLU A 284 3.90 5.44 8.23
N ASN A 285 5.18 5.63 8.55
CA ASN A 285 6.02 6.65 7.90
C ASN A 285 6.27 6.40 6.40
N THR A 286 5.80 5.28 5.86
CA THR A 286 5.49 5.18 4.43
C THR A 286 4.15 4.44 4.32
N PRO A 287 3.02 5.11 4.04
CA PRO A 287 1.78 4.38 3.75
C PRO A 287 2.06 3.46 2.57
N TRP A 288 1.91 2.16 2.80
CA TRP A 288 1.90 1.20 1.71
C TRP A 288 0.88 1.65 0.68
N TYR A 289 1.29 1.68 -0.58
CA TYR A 289 0.40 2.05 -1.68
C TYR A 289 -0.12 3.50 -1.63
N ARG A 290 0.77 4.48 -1.43
CA ARG A 290 0.42 5.90 -1.61
C ARG A 290 -0.28 6.11 -2.97
N ASN A 291 -1.32 6.94 -2.99
CA ASN A 291 -2.00 7.32 -4.22
C ASN A 291 -1.10 8.22 -5.10
N PRO A 292 -0.54 7.71 -6.21
CA PRO A 292 0.42 8.44 -7.03
C PRO A 292 -0.20 9.64 -7.76
N PHE A 293 -1.54 9.68 -7.87
CA PHE A 293 -2.26 10.71 -8.60
C PHE A 293 -2.60 11.94 -7.75
N GLN A 294 -2.57 11.83 -6.42
CA GLN A 294 -2.75 12.98 -5.52
C GLN A 294 -1.55 13.93 -5.61
N ASP A 295 -0.33 13.39 -5.64
CA ASP A 295 0.91 14.17 -5.69
C ASP A 295 1.16 14.81 -7.08
N ALA A 296 0.71 14.15 -8.16
CA ALA A 296 0.85 14.66 -9.53
C ALA A 296 0.07 15.97 -9.77
N ALA A 297 -0.98 16.25 -8.97
CA ALA A 297 -1.75 17.49 -9.06
C ALA A 297 -0.98 18.73 -8.54
N GLY A 298 0.08 18.54 -7.74
CA GLY A 298 0.88 19.62 -7.14
C GLY A 298 2.12 20.04 -7.93
N THR A 299 2.52 19.28 -8.95
CA THR A 299 3.83 19.46 -9.61
C THR A 299 3.75 20.29 -10.92
N SER A 300 2.87 21.30 -10.93
CA SER A 300 2.82 22.27 -12.02
C SER A 300 3.93 23.33 -11.87
N VAL A 301 5.06 23.03 -12.53
CA VAL A 301 6.04 23.96 -13.11
C VAL A 301 6.67 24.99 -12.16
N ALA A 302 7.86 24.65 -11.66
CA ALA A 302 8.87 25.66 -11.38
C ALA A 302 9.27 26.40 -12.68
N GLY A 303 8.99 27.70 -12.73
CA GLY A 303 9.82 28.68 -13.43
C GLY A 303 9.47 29.01 -14.88
N SER A 304 8.40 29.77 -15.10
CA SER A 304 8.44 30.83 -16.13
C SER A 304 8.30 32.18 -15.43
N SER A 305 9.44 32.71 -15.00
CA SER A 305 9.57 34.05 -14.45
C SER A 305 9.19 35.06 -15.53
N ARG A 306 8.00 35.65 -15.44
CA ARG A 306 7.70 36.90 -16.16
C ARG A 306 7.52 38.02 -15.14
N ALA A 307 8.45 38.97 -15.19
CA ALA A 307 8.51 40.14 -14.32
C ALA A 307 7.19 40.95 -14.34
N PRO A 308 6.85 41.65 -13.25
CA PRO A 308 5.59 42.37 -13.14
C PRO A 308 5.62 43.64 -14.02
N ALA A 309 4.67 43.74 -14.95
CA ALA A 309 4.42 44.99 -15.67
C ALA A 309 3.57 45.93 -14.80
N ARG A 310 4.14 47.11 -14.58
CA ARG A 310 3.62 48.27 -13.86
C ARG A 310 2.24 48.71 -14.39
N GLU A 311 1.34 49.02 -13.45
CA GLU A 311 0.06 49.69 -13.68
C GLU A 311 0.23 51.00 -14.46
N GLN A 312 -0.57 51.23 -15.52
CA GLN A 312 -1.03 52.57 -15.88
C GLN A 312 -2.47 52.55 -16.41
N GLN A 313 -3.21 53.55 -15.94
CA GLN A 313 -4.65 53.76 -16.01
C GLN A 313 -5.19 54.07 -17.41
N SER A 314 -6.46 53.71 -17.58
CA SER A 314 -7.34 54.09 -18.69
C SER A 314 -7.80 55.55 -18.56
N THR A 315 -7.70 56.33 -19.65
CA THR A 315 -8.53 57.52 -19.89
C THR A 315 -8.95 57.64 -21.36
N ARG A 316 -10.15 58.23 -21.54
CA ARG A 316 -11.12 58.24 -22.64
C ARG A 316 -10.80 59.16 -23.85
N ALA A 317 -11.23 58.71 -25.04
CA ALA A 317 -11.93 59.45 -26.15
C ALA A 317 -11.11 60.33 -27.16
N PRO A 318 -11.68 60.79 -28.32
CA PRO A 318 -11.60 60.18 -29.66
C PRO A 318 -11.12 61.17 -30.79
N PRO A 319 -11.61 61.13 -32.05
CA PRO A 319 -11.12 60.40 -33.23
C PRO A 319 -10.50 61.30 -34.33
N SER A 320 -9.73 60.74 -35.28
CA SER A 320 -9.36 61.48 -36.52
C SER A 320 -8.71 60.59 -37.61
N GLY A 321 -9.34 60.55 -38.79
CA GLY A 321 -8.62 60.83 -40.04
C GLY A 321 -8.07 59.68 -40.91
N ASN A 322 -8.92 59.15 -41.78
CA ASN A 322 -8.78 59.10 -43.26
C ASN A 322 -7.59 58.44 -44.01
N LYS A 323 -7.98 57.77 -45.12
CA LYS A 323 -7.26 57.43 -46.39
C LYS A 323 -6.49 56.09 -46.41
N SER A 324 -6.90 55.04 -47.11
CA SER A 324 -7.16 54.80 -48.56
C SER A 324 -5.94 54.34 -49.38
N THR A 325 -5.96 53.05 -49.72
CA THR A 325 -5.75 52.42 -51.05
C THR A 325 -4.41 52.48 -51.81
N THR A 326 -4.16 51.35 -52.50
CA THR A 326 -3.35 51.09 -53.71
C THR A 326 -1.84 50.94 -53.54
N SER A 327 -1.10 50.08 -54.27
CA SER A 327 -1.38 48.97 -55.21
C SER A 327 -0.03 48.34 -55.62
N SER A 328 -0.11 47.21 -56.33
CA SER A 328 0.74 46.84 -57.47
C SER A 328 1.82 45.73 -57.32
N VAL A 329 1.40 44.48 -57.65
CA VAL A 329 1.62 43.81 -58.97
C VAL A 329 3.02 43.23 -59.31
N LYS A 330 3.01 41.89 -59.53
CA LYS A 330 3.55 41.08 -60.67
C LYS A 330 4.71 40.06 -60.47
N ILE A 331 4.31 38.80 -60.75
CA ILE A 331 4.88 37.80 -61.70
C ILE A 331 6.02 36.87 -61.24
N SER A 332 5.74 35.57 -61.32
CA SER A 332 6.62 34.56 -61.92
C SER A 332 5.78 33.48 -62.66
N PRO A 333 6.25 32.91 -63.80
CA PRO A 333 5.40 32.52 -64.93
C PRO A 333 5.36 31.00 -65.26
N TYR A 334 4.34 30.58 -66.04
CA TYR A 334 4.10 29.28 -66.70
C TYR A 334 4.15 28.00 -65.81
N GLY A 335 3.17 27.12 -65.70
CA GLY A 335 2.07 26.74 -66.59
C GLY A 335 2.32 25.35 -67.21
N ARG A 336 1.92 24.26 -66.52
CA ARG A 336 1.52 23.00 -67.20
C ARG A 336 0.68 22.08 -66.30
N THR A 337 -0.56 21.87 -66.73
CA THR A 337 -1.48 20.81 -66.35
C THR A 337 -0.83 19.43 -66.54
N GLN A 338 -1.00 18.52 -65.59
CA GLN A 338 -1.32 17.10 -65.85
C GLN A 338 -1.60 16.34 -64.54
N SER A 339 -2.73 15.65 -64.57
CA SER A 339 -3.17 14.54 -63.73
C SER A 339 -2.06 13.73 -63.06
N LYS A 340 -2.17 13.52 -61.74
CA LYS A 340 -1.67 12.31 -61.07
C LYS A 340 -2.68 11.86 -60.03
N THR A 341 -3.48 10.87 -60.44
CA THR A 341 -3.78 9.65 -59.69
C THR A 341 -3.81 9.78 -58.16
N GLN A 342 -5.01 9.63 -57.60
CA GLN A 342 -5.19 9.05 -56.27
C GLN A 342 -4.33 7.80 -56.17
N LYS A 343 -3.18 7.91 -55.49
CA LYS A 343 -2.56 6.74 -54.87
C LYS A 343 -3.42 6.43 -53.67
N GLU A 344 -4.23 5.37 -53.81
CA GLU A 344 -4.76 4.64 -52.66
C GLU A 344 -3.60 4.45 -51.67
N LYS A 345 -3.73 5.05 -50.49
CA LYS A 345 -2.88 4.69 -49.37
C LYS A 345 -3.24 3.26 -49.01
N GLY A 346 -2.36 2.32 -49.32
CA GLY A 346 -2.42 0.98 -48.76
C GLY A 346 -2.47 1.03 -47.22
N PRO A 347 -2.98 -0.02 -46.57
CA PRO A 347 -3.17 -0.04 -45.13
C PRO A 347 -1.80 -0.22 -44.47
N GLY A 348 -1.20 0.88 -44.02
CA GLY A 348 0.12 0.82 -43.41
C GLY A 348 0.70 2.20 -43.15
N SER A 349 0.32 2.81 -42.01
CA SER A 349 1.19 3.64 -41.16
C SER A 349 0.34 4.46 -40.17
N ASN A 350 0.48 4.16 -38.88
CA ASN A 350 0.12 5.01 -37.73
C ASN A 350 -1.21 5.78 -37.84
N VAL A 351 -2.32 5.07 -38.00
CA VAL A 351 -3.61 5.61 -37.54
C VAL A 351 -3.53 5.65 -36.02
N ASN A 352 -3.70 6.82 -35.42
CA ASN A 352 -3.69 6.98 -33.98
C ASN A 352 -4.82 6.10 -33.40
N ARG A 353 -4.45 5.04 -32.65
CA ARG A 353 -5.40 4.06 -32.11
C ARG A 353 -6.45 4.77 -31.27
N ASP A 354 -7.73 4.49 -31.49
CA ASP A 354 -8.77 4.98 -30.57
C ASP A 354 -8.62 4.26 -29.23
N LYS A 355 -8.30 5.02 -28.17
CA LYS A 355 -8.11 4.48 -26.82
C LYS A 355 -9.44 4.15 -26.12
N PHE A 356 -10.58 4.59 -26.66
CA PHE A 356 -11.92 4.29 -26.15
C PHE A 356 -12.50 2.99 -26.74
N VAL A 357 -11.72 2.29 -27.57
CA VAL A 357 -12.07 0.98 -28.12
C VAL A 357 -11.03 -0.02 -27.61
N VAL A 358 -11.50 -1.22 -27.23
CA VAL A 358 -10.62 -2.32 -26.84
C VAL A 358 -9.65 -2.62 -27.97
N PHE A 359 -8.37 -2.77 -27.64
CA PHE A 359 -7.36 -3.14 -28.63
C PHE A 359 -7.46 -4.63 -28.92
N ASP A 360 -7.94 -4.96 -30.12
CA ASP A 360 -8.08 -6.34 -30.58
C ASP A 360 -6.73 -6.89 -31.07
N HIS A 361 -6.17 -7.83 -30.29
CA HIS A 361 -4.92 -8.51 -30.63
C HIS A 361 -4.85 -9.88 -29.93
N PRO A 362 -4.31 -10.95 -30.55
CA PRO A 362 -4.29 -12.30 -29.96
C PRO A 362 -3.53 -12.43 -28.63
N GLU A 363 -2.49 -11.60 -28.43
CA GLU A 363 -1.72 -11.54 -27.18
C GLU A 363 -2.44 -10.75 -26.07
N MET A 364 -3.49 -9.99 -26.38
CA MET A 364 -4.25 -9.27 -25.35
C MET A 364 -5.14 -10.24 -24.54
N PRO A 365 -5.27 -10.01 -23.23
CA PRO A 365 -6.29 -10.68 -22.42
C PRO A 365 -7.72 -10.35 -22.87
N THR A 366 -8.67 -11.19 -22.48
CA THR A 366 -10.08 -10.97 -22.82
C THR A 366 -10.64 -9.80 -21.99
N THR A 367 -11.23 -8.81 -22.65
CA THR A 367 -11.94 -7.73 -21.93
C THR A 367 -13.34 -8.19 -21.55
N ILE A 368 -13.80 -7.79 -20.36
CA ILE A 368 -15.13 -8.13 -19.85
C ILE A 368 -16.18 -7.27 -20.57
N SER A 369 -17.24 -7.91 -21.10
CA SER A 369 -18.17 -7.30 -22.07
C SER A 369 -18.87 -6.00 -21.60
N PRO A 370 -19.45 -5.94 -20.38
CA PRO A 370 -19.99 -4.68 -19.84
C PRO A 370 -18.97 -3.53 -19.81
N TRP A 371 -17.72 -3.81 -19.48
CA TRP A 371 -16.64 -2.83 -19.40
C TRP A 371 -16.16 -2.36 -20.77
N ALA A 372 -16.05 -3.27 -21.73
CA ALA A 372 -15.76 -2.92 -23.13
C ALA A 372 -16.85 -2.01 -23.71
N SER A 373 -18.11 -2.35 -23.47
CA SER A 373 -19.27 -1.56 -23.92
C SER A 373 -19.30 -0.18 -23.27
N ALA A 374 -19.03 -0.11 -21.96
CA ALA A 374 -18.97 1.14 -21.22
C ALA A 374 -17.82 2.07 -21.69
N LEU A 375 -16.69 1.51 -22.11
CA LEU A 375 -15.55 2.28 -22.61
C LEU A 375 -15.88 2.96 -23.96
N VAL A 376 -16.55 2.23 -24.86
CA VAL A 376 -17.00 2.76 -26.16
C VAL A 376 -18.08 3.82 -25.99
N ALA A 377 -18.94 3.67 -24.97
CA ALA A 377 -20.06 4.56 -24.71
C ALA A 377 -19.70 5.90 -24.04
N VAL A 378 -18.42 6.15 -23.75
CA VAL A 378 -17.98 7.40 -23.11
C VAL A 378 -18.34 8.61 -23.98
N ASP A 379 -19.07 9.54 -23.39
CA ASP A 379 -19.41 10.82 -24.00
C ASP A 379 -18.21 11.76 -23.96
N ARG A 380 -17.49 11.79 -25.09
CA ARG A 380 -16.29 12.60 -25.28
C ARG A 380 -16.59 14.10 -25.47
N GLN A 381 -17.86 14.49 -25.63
CA GLN A 381 -18.24 15.90 -25.82
C GLN A 381 -18.24 16.67 -24.50
N ARG A 382 -18.31 15.98 -23.35
CA ARG A 382 -18.19 16.57 -22.03
C ARG A 382 -16.71 16.89 -21.76
N PRO A 383 -16.32 18.18 -21.72
CA PRO A 383 -14.92 18.53 -21.50
C PRO A 383 -14.50 18.13 -20.08
N PRO A 384 -13.24 17.74 -19.85
CA PRO A 384 -12.75 17.40 -18.53
C PRO A 384 -12.94 18.57 -17.54
N SER A 385 -13.52 18.30 -16.37
CA SER A 385 -13.86 19.28 -15.33
C SER A 385 -12.61 19.87 -14.66
N CYS A 386 -11.52 19.09 -14.63
CA CYS A 386 -10.19 19.57 -14.31
C CYS A 386 -9.49 19.98 -15.62
N GLY A 387 -8.98 21.21 -15.71
CA GLY A 387 -8.42 21.80 -16.93
C GLY A 387 -7.53 20.86 -17.77
N VAL A 388 -7.56 21.11 -19.07
CA VAL A 388 -7.06 20.29 -20.22
C VAL A 388 -5.54 20.01 -20.20
N ASP A 389 -4.80 20.48 -19.19
CA ASP A 389 -3.34 20.37 -19.11
C ASP A 389 -2.83 19.11 -18.38
N LYS A 390 -3.70 18.17 -17.98
CA LYS A 390 -3.24 16.91 -17.37
C LYS A 390 -2.60 16.00 -18.44
N PRO A 391 -1.34 15.56 -18.28
CA PRO A 391 -0.76 14.58 -19.18
C PRO A 391 -1.52 13.26 -19.08
N GLN A 392 -1.54 12.46 -20.16
CA GLN A 392 -2.11 11.11 -20.15
C GLN A 392 -1.21 10.15 -19.35
N LEU A 393 -1.27 10.27 -18.04
CA LEU A 393 -0.37 9.66 -17.07
C LEU A 393 -0.81 8.24 -16.66
N TYR A 394 0.17 7.34 -16.51
CA TYR A 394 -0.02 5.96 -16.10
C TYR A 394 1.00 5.53 -15.05
N VAL A 395 0.58 4.68 -14.12
CA VAL A 395 1.41 4.09 -13.06
C VAL A 395 2.32 3.01 -13.60
N MET A 396 1.81 2.22 -14.54
CA MET A 396 2.52 1.18 -15.29
C MET A 396 2.31 1.41 -16.79
N PRO A 397 3.13 0.83 -17.69
CA PRO A 397 2.86 0.87 -19.12
C PRO A 397 1.43 0.44 -19.46
N GLU A 398 0.77 1.20 -20.33
CA GLU A 398 -0.54 0.84 -20.87
C GLU A 398 -0.43 -0.50 -21.65
N PRO A 399 -1.28 -1.52 -21.41
CA PRO A 399 -1.07 -2.86 -21.97
C PRO A 399 -0.87 -2.88 -23.50
N ALA A 400 -1.76 -2.21 -24.25
CA ALA A 400 -1.67 -2.25 -25.70
C ALA A 400 -0.50 -1.41 -26.26
N LEU A 401 0.25 -0.66 -25.43
CA LEU A 401 1.56 -0.12 -25.83
C LEU A 401 2.55 -1.25 -26.18
N LEU A 402 2.54 -2.35 -25.44
CA LEU A 402 3.45 -3.48 -25.64
C LEU A 402 2.98 -4.40 -26.78
N ALA A 403 1.67 -4.56 -26.94
CA ALA A 403 1.06 -5.41 -27.95
C ALA A 403 0.91 -4.74 -29.33
N SER A 404 0.87 -3.41 -29.41
CA SER A 404 0.63 -2.68 -30.68
C SER A 404 1.70 -2.80 -31.77
N PRO A 405 2.99 -3.08 -31.50
CA PRO A 405 3.96 -3.26 -32.58
C PRO A 405 3.64 -4.48 -33.46
N ASP A 406 3.54 -4.28 -34.77
CA ASP A 406 3.32 -5.38 -35.74
C ASP A 406 4.47 -6.40 -35.73
N ASN A 407 5.70 -5.95 -35.44
CA ASN A 407 6.89 -6.78 -35.38
C ASN A 407 6.95 -7.58 -34.07
N GLU A 408 6.88 -8.91 -34.18
CA GLU A 408 6.92 -9.85 -33.05
C GLU A 408 8.18 -9.74 -32.19
N LEU A 409 9.36 -9.63 -32.81
CA LEU A 409 10.62 -9.44 -32.09
C LEU A 409 10.60 -8.15 -31.26
N ARG A 410 10.00 -7.08 -31.81
CA ARG A 410 9.81 -5.82 -31.08
C ARG A 410 8.87 -5.99 -29.90
N ARG A 411 7.73 -6.70 -30.04
CA ARG A 411 6.83 -6.99 -28.92
C ARG A 411 7.55 -7.78 -27.82
N ARG A 412 8.24 -8.88 -28.20
CA ARG A 412 9.04 -9.70 -27.28
C ARG A 412 10.09 -8.89 -26.53
N THR A 413 10.76 -7.97 -27.22
CA THR A 413 11.74 -7.06 -26.60
C THR A 413 11.07 -6.19 -25.53
N LEU A 414 9.90 -5.62 -25.81
CA LEU A 414 9.17 -4.79 -24.84
C LEU A 414 8.71 -5.62 -23.63
N TYR A 415 8.18 -6.83 -23.83
CA TYR A 415 7.81 -7.73 -22.74
C TYR A 415 9.00 -8.11 -21.87
N HIS A 416 10.14 -8.41 -22.49
CA HIS A 416 11.36 -8.75 -21.76
C HIS A 416 11.90 -7.56 -20.96
N HIS A 417 11.94 -6.37 -21.55
CA HIS A 417 12.33 -5.15 -20.84
C HIS A 417 11.40 -4.82 -19.67
N TYR A 418 10.09 -5.04 -19.83
CA TYR A 418 9.16 -4.93 -18.70
C TYR A 418 9.51 -5.92 -17.59
N ARG A 419 9.71 -7.21 -17.90
CA ARG A 419 10.10 -8.23 -16.91
C ARG A 419 11.37 -7.84 -16.15
N LEU A 420 12.35 -7.30 -16.86
CA LEU A 420 13.60 -6.82 -16.30
C LEU A 420 13.42 -5.65 -15.30
N LEU A 421 12.48 -4.76 -15.58
CA LEU A 421 12.15 -3.59 -14.76
C LEU A 421 11.14 -3.87 -13.67
N ARG A 422 10.37 -4.97 -13.78
CA ARG A 422 9.17 -5.25 -12.97
C ARG A 422 9.42 -5.10 -11.48
N ASP A 423 10.43 -5.76 -10.92
CA ASP A 423 10.67 -5.73 -9.47
C ASP A 423 11.04 -4.33 -8.96
N ALA A 424 11.79 -3.55 -9.73
CA ALA A 424 12.08 -2.14 -9.41
C ALA A 424 10.81 -1.28 -9.41
N LEU A 425 9.92 -1.50 -10.40
CA LEU A 425 8.65 -0.79 -10.49
C LEU A 425 7.72 -1.13 -9.33
N MET A 426 7.65 -2.41 -8.94
CA MET A 426 6.88 -2.85 -7.77
C MET A 426 7.45 -2.26 -6.47
N PHE A 427 8.77 -2.32 -6.29
CA PHE A 427 9.42 -1.72 -5.13
C PHE A 427 9.13 -0.23 -5.02
N ARG A 428 9.26 0.51 -6.14
CA ARG A 428 8.93 1.93 -6.20
C ARG A 428 7.50 2.22 -5.76
N LEU A 429 6.53 1.39 -6.17
CA LEU A 429 5.12 1.60 -5.84
C LEU A 429 4.75 1.23 -4.40
N ALA A 430 5.48 0.29 -3.80
CA ALA A 430 5.27 -0.09 -2.41
C ALA A 430 6.03 0.81 -1.41
N PHE A 431 7.24 1.23 -1.77
CA PHE A 431 8.21 1.81 -0.83
C PHE A 431 8.78 3.18 -1.25
N GLY A 432 8.32 3.76 -2.36
CA GLY A 432 8.86 5.03 -2.84
C GLY A 432 8.56 6.18 -1.87
N ASP A 433 9.62 6.79 -1.33
CA ASP A 433 9.51 7.97 -0.44
C ASP A 433 9.17 9.26 -1.21
N GLN A 434 9.41 9.27 -2.53
CA GLN A 434 9.08 10.37 -3.43
C GLN A 434 7.70 10.18 -4.07
N PRO A 435 6.99 11.27 -4.38
CA PRO A 435 5.77 11.18 -5.18
C PRO A 435 6.06 10.37 -6.44
N HIS A 436 5.27 9.32 -6.65
CA HIS A 436 5.49 8.41 -7.76
C HIS A 436 5.45 9.20 -9.07
N ALA A 437 6.57 9.26 -9.80
CA ALA A 437 6.58 9.77 -11.15
C ALA A 437 5.59 8.94 -11.98
N LEU A 438 4.48 9.56 -12.39
CA LEU A 438 3.59 9.00 -13.37
C LEU A 438 4.13 9.37 -14.75
N LEU A 439 3.97 8.47 -15.72
CA LEU A 439 4.54 8.67 -17.06
C LEU A 439 3.48 8.62 -18.13
N THR A 440 3.69 9.39 -19.18
CA THR A 440 2.88 9.33 -20.40
C THR A 440 3.12 8.03 -21.17
N THR A 441 2.18 7.67 -22.05
CA THR A 441 2.36 6.53 -22.98
C THR A 441 3.66 6.64 -23.79
N GLN A 442 4.09 7.86 -24.16
CA GLN A 442 5.30 8.07 -24.95
C GLN A 442 6.58 7.94 -24.12
N GLU A 443 6.58 8.36 -22.86
CA GLU A 443 7.71 8.15 -21.94
C GLU A 443 7.88 6.66 -21.63
N TRP A 444 6.79 5.94 -21.31
CA TRP A 444 6.83 4.48 -21.15
C TRP A 444 7.38 3.78 -22.39
N ARG A 445 6.95 4.21 -23.58
CA ARG A 445 7.44 3.67 -24.86
C ARG A 445 8.94 3.86 -25.00
N ASP A 446 9.44 5.03 -24.67
CA ASP A 446 10.85 5.35 -24.84
C ASP A 446 11.72 4.58 -23.82
N ILE A 447 11.26 4.45 -22.57
CA ILE A 447 11.87 3.60 -21.53
C ILE A 447 11.99 2.15 -22.00
N LEU A 448 10.87 1.55 -22.38
CA LEU A 448 10.86 0.14 -22.81
C LEU A 448 11.61 -0.09 -24.13
N GLN A 449 11.86 0.95 -24.92
CA GLN A 449 12.70 0.86 -26.12
C GLN A 449 14.19 1.11 -25.83
N GLY A 450 14.56 1.39 -24.57
CA GLY A 450 15.94 1.69 -24.19
C GLY A 450 16.47 2.98 -24.81
N LYS A 451 15.60 3.89 -25.27
CA LYS A 451 16.02 5.20 -25.81
C LYS A 451 16.60 6.13 -24.76
N VAL A 452 16.48 5.73 -23.51
CA VAL A 452 16.74 6.55 -22.34
C VAL A 452 18.20 6.46 -21.88
N THR A 453 18.92 5.43 -22.32
CA THR A 453 20.37 5.26 -22.12
C THR A 453 21.21 5.90 -23.23
N GLN A 454 20.57 6.51 -24.25
CA GLN A 454 21.28 7.17 -25.35
C GLN A 454 21.71 8.59 -24.92
N GLN A 455 23.03 8.84 -24.85
CA GLN A 455 23.56 10.17 -24.48
C GLN A 455 23.06 11.26 -25.43
N GLY A 456 22.16 12.11 -24.94
CA GLY A 456 21.68 13.29 -25.64
C GLY A 456 22.55 14.52 -25.39
N LYS A 457 22.59 15.45 -26.35
CA LYS A 457 23.17 16.80 -26.12
C LYS A 457 22.43 17.50 -24.97
N SER A 458 23.15 18.33 -24.19
CA SER A 458 22.59 19.10 -23.07
C SER A 458 21.36 19.92 -23.50
N GLY A 459 20.28 19.87 -22.72
CA GLY A 459 19.01 20.56 -23.01
C GLY A 459 18.11 19.90 -24.06
N SER A 460 18.50 18.75 -24.63
CA SER A 460 17.67 18.04 -25.60
C SER A 460 16.54 17.23 -24.93
N ARG A 461 15.45 16.99 -25.68
CA ARG A 461 14.37 16.06 -25.26
C ARG A 461 14.88 14.67 -24.89
N ALA A 462 16.02 14.21 -25.45
CA ALA A 462 16.65 12.94 -25.06
C ALA A 462 17.16 12.96 -23.61
N ARG A 463 17.77 14.06 -23.18
CA ARG A 463 18.29 14.20 -21.81
C ARG A 463 17.18 14.33 -20.76
N MET A 464 16.08 15.02 -21.08
CA MET A 464 14.90 15.04 -20.19
C MET A 464 14.30 13.64 -20.01
N ARG A 465 14.31 12.82 -21.07
CA ARG A 465 13.83 11.43 -21.00
C ARG A 465 14.74 10.55 -20.14
N SER A 466 16.06 10.73 -20.20
CA SER A 466 17.04 10.11 -19.30
C SER A 466 16.76 10.41 -17.84
N ALA A 467 16.53 11.69 -17.52
CA ALA A 467 16.14 12.11 -16.18
C ALA A 467 14.84 11.44 -15.71
N SER A 468 13.82 11.31 -16.56
CA SER A 468 12.55 10.64 -16.17
C SER A 468 12.70 9.16 -15.80
N LEU A 469 13.64 8.43 -16.41
CA LEU A 469 13.91 7.02 -16.05
C LEU A 469 14.76 6.92 -14.79
N GLU A 470 15.76 7.80 -14.67
CA GLU A 470 16.54 7.94 -13.44
C GLU A 470 15.57 8.24 -12.30
N ASP A 471 14.78 9.30 -12.36
CA ASP A 471 13.76 9.65 -11.36
C ASP A 471 12.79 8.50 -11.05
N LEU A 472 12.39 7.72 -12.07
CA LEU A 472 11.49 6.58 -11.90
C LEU A 472 12.14 5.43 -11.12
N LEU A 473 13.38 5.06 -11.45
CA LEU A 473 14.02 3.85 -10.95
C LEU A 473 15.03 4.10 -9.82
N GLN A 474 15.44 5.36 -9.62
CA GLN A 474 16.44 5.76 -8.63
C GLN A 474 16.16 5.18 -7.25
N PRO A 475 14.91 5.19 -6.71
CA PRO A 475 14.66 4.64 -5.39
C PRO A 475 15.02 3.15 -5.29
N ALA A 476 14.71 2.37 -6.32
CA ALA A 476 15.03 0.95 -6.37
C ALA A 476 16.53 0.70 -6.60
N PHE A 477 17.18 1.56 -7.39
CA PHE A 477 18.60 1.45 -7.70
C PHE A 477 19.48 1.84 -6.51
N ASP A 478 19.16 2.96 -5.85
CA ASP A 478 19.81 3.37 -4.59
C ASP A 478 19.69 2.28 -3.54
N ALA A 479 18.48 1.73 -3.37
CA ALA A 479 18.22 0.65 -2.42
C ALA A 479 19.02 -0.63 -2.74
N CYS A 480 19.37 -0.86 -4.00
CA CYS A 480 20.16 -2.01 -4.44
C CYS A 480 21.66 -1.72 -4.60
N GLY A 481 22.12 -0.48 -4.42
CA GLY A 481 23.48 -0.07 -4.76
C GLY A 481 23.81 -0.26 -6.24
N ILE A 482 22.86 0.04 -7.13
CA ILE A 482 23.04 -0.04 -8.58
C ILE A 482 23.41 1.34 -9.11
N ASP A 483 24.65 1.50 -9.57
CA ASP A 483 25.18 2.78 -10.05
C ASP A 483 24.82 3.07 -11.51
N ASP A 484 24.46 2.05 -12.30
CA ASP A 484 24.12 2.20 -13.71
C ASP A 484 23.15 1.14 -14.25
N LEU A 485 22.61 1.40 -15.45
CA LEU A 485 21.75 0.48 -16.20
C LEU A 485 22.56 -0.52 -17.03
N THR A 486 23.62 -1.10 -16.45
CA THR A 486 24.45 -2.10 -17.15
C THR A 486 23.61 -3.27 -17.64
N GLY A 487 23.70 -3.56 -18.95
CA GLY A 487 22.93 -4.63 -19.59
C GLY A 487 21.51 -4.25 -20.03
N PHE A 488 21.11 -2.98 -19.93
CA PHE A 488 19.84 -2.47 -20.46
C PHE A 488 20.06 -1.31 -21.47
N PRO A 489 19.36 -1.28 -22.61
CA PRO A 489 18.47 -2.32 -23.15
C PRO A 489 19.23 -3.58 -23.56
N VAL A 490 18.52 -4.71 -23.62
CA VAL A 490 19.07 -5.98 -24.07
C VAL A 490 19.10 -6.02 -25.60
N SER A 491 20.14 -6.65 -26.17
CA SER A 491 20.21 -6.91 -27.62
C SER A 491 19.03 -7.79 -28.05
N PRO A 492 18.39 -7.55 -29.22
CA PRO A 492 17.31 -8.39 -29.71
C PRO A 492 17.65 -9.89 -29.76
N ASP A 493 18.93 -10.24 -30.00
CA ASP A 493 19.40 -11.63 -30.05
C ASP A 493 19.45 -12.32 -28.68
N ALA A 494 19.43 -11.54 -27.59
CA ALA A 494 19.44 -12.03 -26.21
C ALA A 494 18.04 -12.05 -25.59
N VAL A 495 16.99 -11.69 -26.35
CA VAL A 495 15.60 -11.73 -25.89
C VAL A 495 15.12 -13.19 -25.87
N PRO A 496 14.75 -13.74 -24.71
CA PRO A 496 14.25 -15.10 -24.62
C PRO A 496 12.91 -15.25 -25.37
N PRO A 497 12.59 -16.45 -25.87
CA PRO A 497 11.26 -16.71 -26.41
C PRO A 497 10.20 -16.47 -25.34
N LEU A 498 9.06 -15.93 -25.77
CA LEU A 498 7.86 -15.78 -24.95
C LEU A 498 6.70 -16.39 -25.72
N ASP A 499 5.93 -17.22 -25.03
CA ASP A 499 4.72 -17.82 -25.56
C ASP A 499 3.53 -16.87 -25.44
N MET A 500 2.42 -17.26 -26.06
CA MET A 500 1.19 -16.45 -26.09
C MET A 500 0.62 -16.22 -24.69
N ASN A 501 0.65 -17.24 -23.84
CA ASN A 501 0.11 -17.17 -22.48
C ASN A 501 0.96 -16.24 -21.60
N GLY A 502 2.29 -16.34 -21.68
CA GLY A 502 3.17 -15.42 -20.96
C GLY A 502 3.03 -13.96 -21.40
N ALA A 503 2.72 -13.70 -22.68
CA ALA A 503 2.38 -12.35 -23.14
C ALA A 503 1.05 -11.86 -22.54
N LYS A 504 0.00 -12.70 -22.55
CA LYS A 504 -1.30 -12.39 -21.94
C LYS A 504 -1.16 -12.11 -20.44
N GLU A 505 -0.40 -12.91 -19.71
CA GLU A 505 -0.17 -12.73 -18.26
C GLU A 505 0.48 -11.38 -17.94
N ILE A 506 1.51 -10.98 -18.71
CA ILE A 506 2.14 -9.66 -18.55
C ILE A 506 1.13 -8.53 -18.79
N LEU A 507 0.37 -8.64 -19.89
CA LEU A 507 -0.58 -7.62 -20.28
C LEU A 507 -1.76 -7.51 -19.31
N TRP A 508 -2.20 -8.64 -18.76
CA TRP A 508 -3.22 -8.69 -17.71
C TRP A 508 -2.71 -8.03 -16.44
N GLU A 509 -1.49 -8.35 -16.00
CA GLU A 509 -0.90 -7.72 -14.81
C GLU A 509 -0.81 -6.20 -14.95
N LEU A 510 -0.35 -5.71 -16.11
CA LEU A 510 -0.29 -4.28 -16.41
C LEU A 510 -1.68 -3.62 -16.42
N ALA A 511 -2.70 -4.32 -16.91
CA ALA A 511 -4.07 -3.83 -16.93
C ALA A 511 -4.62 -3.72 -15.51
N GLU A 512 -4.45 -4.77 -14.72
CA GLU A 512 -4.97 -4.90 -13.37
C GLU A 512 -4.33 -3.88 -12.42
N ILE A 513 -3.01 -3.72 -12.44
CA ILE A 513 -2.32 -2.72 -11.60
C ILE A 513 -2.76 -1.30 -11.96
N ASN A 514 -2.81 -0.96 -13.25
CA ASN A 514 -3.29 0.35 -13.67
C ASN A 514 -4.73 0.57 -13.23
N PHE A 515 -5.62 -0.40 -13.44
CA PHE A 515 -7.03 -0.30 -13.04
C PHE A 515 -7.20 -0.08 -11.54
N ARG A 516 -6.50 -0.83 -10.68
CA ARG A 516 -6.59 -0.69 -9.22
C ARG A 516 -6.15 0.69 -8.73
N TYR A 517 -5.04 1.21 -9.26
CA TYR A 517 -4.57 2.56 -8.94
C TYR A 517 -5.46 3.66 -9.54
N GLU A 518 -5.95 3.48 -10.76
CA GLU A 518 -6.89 4.41 -11.39
C GLU A 518 -8.20 4.51 -10.61
N PHE A 519 -8.72 3.38 -10.12
CA PHE A 519 -9.91 3.34 -9.29
C PHE A 519 -9.70 4.05 -7.95
N LEU A 520 -8.59 3.75 -7.25
CA LEU A 520 -8.22 4.45 -6.01
C LEU A 520 -8.12 5.96 -6.22
N ALA A 521 -7.46 6.39 -7.30
CA ALA A 521 -7.29 7.80 -7.63
C ALA A 521 -8.61 8.49 -7.97
N LEU A 522 -9.44 7.81 -8.75
CA LEU A 522 -10.75 8.31 -9.13
C LEU A 522 -11.66 8.45 -7.92
N ASP A 523 -11.72 7.45 -7.04
CA ASP A 523 -12.54 7.50 -5.84
C ASP A 523 -12.14 8.66 -4.93
N ALA A 524 -10.84 8.83 -4.67
CA ALA A 524 -10.35 9.91 -3.83
C ALA A 524 -10.71 11.30 -4.42
N LEU A 525 -10.58 11.46 -5.73
CA LEU A 525 -10.87 12.72 -6.40
C LEU A 525 -12.38 13.01 -6.51
N ALA A 526 -13.18 11.98 -6.81
CA ALA A 526 -14.62 12.11 -6.99
C ALA A 526 -15.36 12.27 -5.65
N SER A 527 -14.95 11.55 -4.61
CA SER A 527 -15.59 11.64 -3.27
C SER A 527 -15.02 12.78 -2.42
N GLY A 528 -13.75 13.14 -2.63
CA GLY A 528 -13.00 14.02 -1.73
C GLY A 528 -12.59 13.34 -0.42
N LEU A 529 -12.64 12.02 -0.33
CA LEU A 529 -12.29 11.21 0.84
C LEU A 529 -11.02 10.40 0.57
N ASP A 530 -10.14 10.30 1.56
CA ASP A 530 -9.00 9.38 1.51
C ASP A 530 -9.38 8.06 2.19
N ARG A 531 -9.73 7.05 1.38
CA ARG A 531 -10.30 5.77 1.84
C ARG A 531 -9.73 4.56 1.09
N PRO A 532 -8.39 4.37 1.14
CA PRO A 532 -7.71 3.33 0.38
C PRO A 532 -8.07 1.91 0.83
N ASP A 533 -8.40 1.69 2.11
CA ASP A 533 -8.81 0.38 2.63
C ASP A 533 -10.14 -0.07 2.03
N GLU A 534 -11.10 0.83 1.91
CA GLU A 534 -12.40 0.53 1.32
C GLU A 534 -12.29 0.27 -0.20
N CYS A 535 -11.45 1.03 -0.90
CA CYS A 535 -11.17 0.80 -2.32
C CYS A 535 -10.56 -0.59 -2.57
N ARG A 536 -9.64 -1.03 -1.70
CA ARG A 536 -8.99 -2.34 -1.82
C ARG A 536 -9.96 -3.52 -1.68
N ARG A 537 -11.06 -3.35 -0.95
CA ARG A 537 -12.12 -4.37 -0.80
C ARG A 537 -12.95 -4.58 -2.08
N CYS A 538 -12.77 -3.73 -3.09
CA CYS A 538 -13.41 -3.88 -4.39
C CYS A 538 -12.75 -4.93 -5.29
N PHE A 539 -11.62 -5.51 -4.89
CA PHE A 539 -10.87 -6.49 -5.69
C PHE A 539 -10.78 -7.85 -4.98
N ALA A 540 -10.41 -8.89 -5.74
CA ALA A 540 -10.31 -10.27 -5.24
C ALA A 540 -9.33 -10.41 -4.06
N THR A 541 -8.28 -9.58 -4.05
CA THR A 541 -7.34 -9.41 -2.94
C THR A 541 -7.26 -7.93 -2.58
N THR A 542 -6.75 -7.62 -1.38
CA THR A 542 -6.56 -6.22 -0.97
C THR A 542 -5.27 -5.59 -1.52
N ARG A 543 -4.52 -6.30 -2.36
CA ARG A 543 -3.25 -5.83 -2.95
C ARG A 543 -3.50 -4.81 -4.05
N LEU A 544 -2.68 -3.78 -4.16
CA LEU A 544 -2.66 -2.93 -5.38
C LEU A 544 -1.56 -3.35 -6.38
N ILE A 545 -0.50 -4.01 -5.90
CA ILE A 545 0.58 -4.57 -6.72
C ILE A 545 0.97 -5.97 -6.23
N GLY A 546 1.81 -6.67 -6.99
CA GLY A 546 2.20 -8.05 -6.62
C GLY A 546 0.99 -9.00 -6.61
N ILE A 547 0.08 -8.75 -7.56
CA ILE A 547 -1.12 -9.52 -7.82
C ILE A 547 -0.79 -10.95 -8.25
N ASP A 548 -1.60 -11.89 -7.81
CA ASP A 548 -1.50 -13.29 -8.19
C ASP A 548 -2.22 -13.52 -9.53
N LEU A 549 -1.65 -14.36 -10.39
CA LEU A 549 -2.30 -14.74 -11.65
C LEU A 549 -3.61 -15.49 -11.39
N GLU A 550 -3.76 -16.17 -10.25
CA GLU A 550 -5.03 -16.78 -9.83
C GLU A 550 -6.17 -15.76 -9.72
N GLU A 551 -5.86 -14.47 -9.51
CA GLU A 551 -6.87 -13.41 -9.45
C GLU A 551 -7.46 -13.08 -10.83
N SER A 552 -6.82 -13.50 -11.92
CA SER A 552 -7.27 -13.24 -13.28
C SER A 552 -8.60 -13.87 -13.65
N GLN A 553 -9.14 -14.74 -12.79
CA GLN A 553 -10.42 -15.43 -12.94
C GLN A 553 -11.30 -15.28 -11.69
N ARG A 554 -10.98 -14.33 -10.81
CA ARG A 554 -11.71 -14.06 -9.56
C ARG A 554 -12.11 -12.58 -9.51
N GLY A 555 -12.90 -12.21 -8.51
CA GLY A 555 -13.24 -10.79 -8.35
C GLY A 555 -14.10 -10.29 -9.49
N LEU A 556 -13.72 -9.14 -10.05
CA LEU A 556 -14.34 -8.58 -11.25
C LEU A 556 -14.08 -9.42 -12.50
N ALA A 557 -13.06 -10.28 -12.49
CA ALA A 557 -12.71 -11.15 -13.61
C ALA A 557 -13.36 -12.55 -13.52
N ALA A 558 -14.21 -12.80 -12.51
CA ALA A 558 -14.91 -14.08 -12.40
C ALA A 558 -15.83 -14.34 -13.61
N LEU A 559 -15.97 -15.61 -13.99
CA LEU A 559 -16.80 -16.01 -15.13
C LEU A 559 -18.29 -15.81 -14.80
N GLU A 560 -18.70 -16.28 -13.63
CA GLU A 560 -20.07 -16.23 -13.15
C GLU A 560 -20.40 -14.87 -12.54
N THR A 561 -21.59 -14.36 -12.84
CA THR A 561 -22.02 -13.01 -12.42
C THR A 561 -22.21 -12.90 -10.91
N ASP A 562 -22.65 -13.97 -10.26
CA ASP A 562 -22.88 -14.03 -8.82
C ASP A 562 -21.55 -13.94 -8.04
N GLU A 563 -20.47 -14.53 -8.56
CA GLU A 563 -19.12 -14.38 -8.00
C GLU A 563 -18.60 -12.94 -8.13
N ARG A 564 -19.00 -12.20 -9.18
CA ARG A 564 -18.62 -10.79 -9.35
C ARG A 564 -19.42 -9.83 -8.47
N LEU A 565 -20.67 -10.18 -8.13
CA LEU A 565 -21.61 -9.29 -7.42
C LEU A 565 -21.06 -8.65 -6.13
N PRO A 566 -20.40 -9.38 -5.21
CA PRO A 566 -19.86 -8.78 -3.98
C PRO A 566 -18.94 -7.58 -4.24
N TYR A 567 -18.16 -7.64 -5.31
CA TYR A 567 -17.20 -6.60 -5.68
C TYR A 567 -17.91 -5.39 -6.29
N PHE A 568 -18.93 -5.61 -7.12
CA PHE A 568 -19.77 -4.52 -7.62
C PHE A 568 -20.55 -3.82 -6.52
N LEU A 569 -21.00 -4.54 -5.49
CA LEU A 569 -21.65 -3.92 -4.32
C LEU A 569 -20.68 -3.04 -3.52
N CYS A 570 -19.42 -3.47 -3.40
CA CYS A 570 -18.38 -2.64 -2.78
C CYS A 570 -18.10 -1.38 -3.60
N ILE A 571 -17.92 -1.51 -4.92
CA ILE A 571 -17.69 -0.38 -5.82
C ILE A 571 -18.90 0.59 -5.82
N ALA A 572 -20.11 0.06 -5.96
CA ALA A 572 -21.35 0.84 -5.92
C ALA A 572 -21.51 1.57 -4.57
N GLY A 573 -21.09 0.95 -3.47
CA GLY A 573 -21.07 1.58 -2.15
C GLY A 573 -20.21 2.84 -2.13
N LEU A 574 -19.01 2.79 -2.72
CA LEU A 574 -18.10 3.94 -2.81
C LEU A 574 -18.62 5.02 -3.76
N MET A 575 -19.11 4.60 -4.93
CA MET A 575 -19.62 5.51 -5.99
C MET A 575 -20.81 6.36 -5.54
N ARG A 576 -21.52 6.01 -4.46
CA ARG A 576 -22.58 6.85 -3.89
C ARG A 576 -22.07 8.17 -3.33
N ASP A 577 -20.84 8.20 -2.83
CA ASP A 577 -20.24 9.42 -2.28
C ASP A 577 -19.57 10.28 -3.35
N TRP A 578 -19.53 9.80 -4.61
CA TRP A 578 -18.92 10.54 -5.71
C TRP A 578 -19.73 11.79 -6.01
N ARG A 579 -19.06 12.93 -5.92
CA ARG A 579 -19.60 14.23 -6.29
C ARG A 579 -19.49 14.34 -7.81
N ALA A 580 -20.61 14.09 -8.46
CA ALA A 580 -20.76 14.04 -9.90
C ALA A 580 -20.04 15.17 -10.65
N PRO A 581 -19.50 14.85 -11.83
CA PRO A 581 -19.73 15.64 -13.03
C PRO A 581 -20.82 15.02 -13.95
N CYS A 582 -21.17 13.73 -13.79
CA CYS A 582 -22.21 13.03 -14.56
C CYS A 582 -23.38 12.47 -13.70
N GLU A 583 -24.54 12.23 -14.33
CA GLU A 583 -25.77 11.78 -13.65
C GLU A 583 -25.55 10.46 -12.91
N HIS A 584 -25.99 10.40 -11.66
CA HIS A 584 -25.81 9.24 -10.81
C HIS A 584 -26.73 8.08 -11.25
N PRO A 585 -26.20 6.88 -11.57
CA PRO A 585 -27.02 5.79 -12.05
C PRO A 585 -28.00 5.27 -10.99
N LYS A 586 -29.28 5.15 -11.37
CA LYS A 586 -30.34 4.66 -10.48
C LYS A 586 -30.05 3.25 -9.96
N GLU A 587 -29.36 2.42 -10.73
CA GLU A 587 -28.98 1.06 -10.37
C GLU A 587 -28.05 1.03 -9.15
N ILE A 588 -27.14 2.00 -9.02
CA ILE A 588 -26.20 2.12 -7.89
C ILE A 588 -26.96 2.50 -6.60
N GLU A 589 -27.93 3.41 -6.71
CA GLU A 589 -28.82 3.79 -5.61
C GLU A 589 -29.73 2.62 -5.21
N ASN A 590 -30.38 1.98 -6.18
CA ASN A 590 -31.29 0.86 -5.98
C ASN A 590 -30.60 -0.40 -5.40
N ALA A 591 -29.29 -0.53 -5.56
CA ALA A 591 -28.52 -1.60 -4.93
C ALA A 591 -28.51 -1.48 -3.40
N ARG A 592 -28.81 -0.31 -2.82
CA ARG A 592 -28.76 -0.09 -1.37
C ARG A 592 -29.84 -0.90 -0.65
N GLY A 593 -29.41 -1.75 0.28
CA GLY A 593 -30.33 -2.57 1.09
C GLY A 593 -31.01 -3.70 0.33
N ARG A 594 -30.66 -3.91 -0.95
CA ARG A 594 -31.19 -5.01 -1.75
C ARG A 594 -30.55 -6.32 -1.34
N THR A 595 -31.38 -7.31 -1.00
CA THR A 595 -30.93 -8.62 -0.51
C THR A 595 -31.10 -9.73 -1.55
N THR A 596 -31.89 -9.54 -2.60
CA THR A 596 -32.17 -10.53 -3.64
C THR A 596 -31.75 -10.04 -5.03
N TRP A 597 -31.04 -10.88 -5.77
CA TRP A 597 -30.43 -10.54 -7.06
C TRP A 597 -30.74 -11.61 -8.10
N SER A 598 -31.27 -11.19 -9.25
CA SER A 598 -31.35 -12.01 -10.47
C SER A 598 -30.12 -11.74 -11.35
N GLN A 599 -29.78 -12.67 -12.24
CA GLN A 599 -28.67 -12.48 -13.19
C GLN A 599 -28.80 -11.16 -13.98
N ASP A 600 -29.99 -10.87 -14.51
CA ASP A 600 -30.25 -9.62 -15.25
C ASP A 600 -29.95 -8.38 -14.39
N SER A 601 -30.40 -8.37 -13.14
CA SER A 601 -30.15 -7.23 -12.26
C SER A 601 -28.68 -7.06 -11.84
N ILE A 602 -27.91 -8.15 -11.85
CA ILE A 602 -26.46 -8.09 -11.64
C ILE A 602 -25.80 -7.48 -12.88
N TYR A 603 -26.19 -7.90 -14.09
CA TYR A 603 -25.72 -7.32 -15.34
C TYR A 603 -26.05 -5.82 -15.45
N ASP A 604 -27.26 -5.41 -15.05
CA ASP A 604 -27.67 -4.00 -15.04
C ASP A 604 -26.79 -3.17 -14.09
N LEU A 605 -26.54 -3.69 -12.87
CA LEU A 605 -25.64 -3.04 -11.92
C LEU A 605 -24.21 -2.96 -12.45
N GLU A 606 -23.67 -4.05 -12.98
CA GLU A 606 -22.32 -4.10 -13.56
C GLU A 606 -22.18 -3.08 -14.70
N GLY A 607 -23.15 -3.02 -15.62
CA GLY A 607 -23.19 -2.05 -16.71
C GLY A 607 -23.32 -0.59 -16.22
N ALA A 608 -24.06 -0.34 -15.14
CA ALA A 608 -24.15 0.97 -14.52
C ALA A 608 -22.83 1.40 -13.87
N VAL A 609 -22.22 0.51 -13.08
CA VAL A 609 -20.91 0.71 -12.44
C VAL A 609 -19.82 0.99 -13.49
N ALA A 610 -19.75 0.15 -14.53
CA ALA A 610 -18.75 0.29 -15.58
C ALA A 610 -18.89 1.63 -16.33
N ARG A 611 -20.12 2.01 -16.72
CA ARG A 611 -20.39 3.29 -17.40
C ARG A 611 -20.07 4.49 -16.53
N TYR A 612 -20.43 4.44 -15.25
CA TYR A 612 -20.17 5.53 -14.32
C TYR A 612 -18.67 5.70 -14.05
N TYR A 613 -17.94 4.59 -13.92
CA TYR A 613 -16.48 4.59 -13.84
C TYR A 613 -15.83 5.21 -15.08
N THR A 614 -16.10 4.69 -16.28
CA THR A 614 -15.40 5.13 -17.51
C THR A 614 -15.70 6.59 -17.84
N GLN A 615 -16.95 7.03 -17.66
CA GLN A 615 -17.34 8.42 -17.87
C GLN A 615 -16.69 9.36 -16.86
N SER A 616 -16.77 9.04 -15.56
CA SER A 616 -16.17 9.87 -14.50
C SER A 616 -14.65 9.96 -14.64
N PHE A 617 -14.00 8.85 -15.01
CA PHE A 617 -12.56 8.83 -15.25
C PHE A 617 -12.18 9.77 -16.40
N TYR A 618 -12.91 9.72 -17.52
CA TYR A 618 -12.67 10.63 -18.64
C TYR A 618 -12.87 12.10 -18.24
N GLU A 619 -13.95 12.41 -17.51
CA GLU A 619 -14.26 13.78 -17.07
C GLU A 619 -13.22 14.33 -16.08
N LEU A 620 -12.57 13.49 -15.27
CA LEU A 620 -11.61 13.94 -14.24
C LEU A 620 -10.14 13.83 -14.65
N PHE A 621 -9.80 12.88 -15.53
CA PHE A 621 -8.43 12.59 -15.97
C PHE A 621 -8.18 12.86 -17.46
N GLY A 622 -9.21 13.11 -18.27
CA GLY A 622 -9.07 13.51 -19.68
C GLY A 622 -8.56 12.42 -20.63
N ARG A 623 -8.58 11.15 -20.21
CA ARG A 623 -8.20 10.00 -21.05
C ARG A 623 -9.12 8.81 -20.82
N ALA A 624 -9.07 7.85 -21.74
CA ALA A 624 -9.70 6.54 -21.54
C ALA A 624 -9.10 5.84 -20.31
N ALA A 625 -9.97 5.26 -19.49
CA ALA A 625 -9.59 4.42 -18.37
C ALA A 625 -9.06 3.07 -18.85
N VAL A 626 -8.16 2.47 -18.08
CA VAL A 626 -7.89 1.03 -18.18
C VAL A 626 -9.09 0.29 -17.56
N VAL A 627 -9.53 -0.78 -18.22
CA VAL A 627 -10.68 -1.58 -17.81
C VAL A 627 -10.22 -2.98 -17.39
N PRO A 628 -10.94 -3.66 -16.48
CA PRO A 628 -10.58 -4.99 -16.02
C PRO A 628 -10.63 -6.01 -17.16
N MET A 629 -9.72 -6.99 -17.07
CA MET A 629 -9.55 -8.05 -18.07
C MET A 629 -9.46 -9.42 -17.39
N ARG A 630 -9.59 -10.48 -18.19
CA ARG A 630 -9.57 -11.88 -17.76
C ARG A 630 -8.60 -12.71 -18.61
N LEU A 631 -7.93 -13.66 -17.96
CA LEU A 631 -7.20 -14.74 -18.65
C LEU A 631 -8.11 -15.95 -18.84
N GLU A 632 -8.15 -16.49 -20.05
CA GLU A 632 -8.98 -17.65 -20.41
C GLU A 632 -8.23 -18.98 -20.31
N HIS A 633 -6.89 -18.94 -20.23
CA HIS A 633 -6.08 -20.15 -20.07
C HIS A 633 -6.02 -20.56 -18.60
N ALA A 634 -5.79 -21.85 -18.36
CA ALA A 634 -5.56 -22.36 -17.02
C ALA A 634 -4.24 -21.78 -16.47
N ILE A 635 -4.29 -21.24 -15.26
CA ILE A 635 -3.10 -20.77 -14.54
C ILE A 635 -2.45 -21.99 -13.89
N SER A 636 -1.21 -22.29 -14.25
CA SER A 636 -0.41 -23.28 -13.54
C SER A 636 0.12 -22.65 -12.25
N SER A 637 -0.25 -23.22 -11.10
CA SER A 637 0.22 -22.81 -9.77
C SER A 637 1.69 -23.11 -9.51
#